data_AF-A0A9P7P7N5-F1
#
_entry.id   AF-A0A9P7P7N5-F1
#
_cell.length_a   1.000
_cell.length_b   1.000
_cell.length_c   1.000
_cell.angle_alpha   90.00
_cell.angle_beta   90.00
_cell.angle_gamma   90.00
#
_symmetry.space_group_name_H-M   'P 1'
#
loop_
_entity.id
_entity.type
_entity.pdbx_description
1 polymer ?
#
loop_
_entity_poly.entity_id
_entity_poly.type
_entity_poly.pdbx_seq_one_letter_code
_entity_poly.pdbx_strand_id
1 'polypeptide(L)'
;MSLDRHAVTRLASANVYKLFINAGPGIGVRARSTLSRIWVPTGGVAASETETGHEKLIRAGFLRQSQSGIFQLLPLGLRVQNKLEALLDKHMASIGASKLSLSTLTSEELWRRSGRFDQISSELFRLADRKKVSMMLSPTHEEEVTSLVASTLKSHKDLPLRLYQTTRKYRDEMRPRHGLLRSREFVMKDLYSFDKSYASAVSTYDEVAKAYRAFFADLELPILVAEASSGDMGGNHSHEYHLPSSFGEDTVMSCDSCDYTANDEVATTRSPLISIVPGQGMQEQETRIWHGITKDRKGLVKAWYPGKGSTGKTAEINVHAMKEVIPDLDPSIDDPQKAWAESMSARAESTSHGSIEIINVVDMRLIDSYSKMMNELSISPTDERILMRTISQLPGTTEDNAKGLNLLRPMEGDGCPRCETGQLRIQKALELGHTFYLGTRYSEPLALTVALPNSKEPVPVEMGCYGIGLSRIFGAVAEHKADERGLQWPRAIAPFEIVVIPSSGVTDATLEFYDKISCQLAASEGRTVDTVLDDRKMTFGWKMQDADMIGYPVVVVLGRAWRDKGICEVQCRSLSLKENIPVEDLATYLASMNPQNPPHGAHPNPNPKSDCQTRLDSHRGANASRVPEHHFSKNPTQQPNNPPRVKPTDAITMSTGEPINLDTLEPQQLSQVKQQLDEELEHLTTSYAQLHGAQNKFKECLRCVDSRTKSSDDKTASSNSVLVPLTNSLYVKGEISNNETVLVDVGTGFLIEKKLKAARDFYEDKSNGLASNLKELEAIVQRKQANVRAVEEVLRHKIMAAQASQPQEA
;
A
#
# COMPACT_ATOMS: atom_id res chain seq x y z
N MET A 1 -19.04 49.13 -39.63
CA MET A 1 -19.53 47.77 -39.34
C MET A 1 -18.84 47.30 -38.08
N SER A 2 -19.53 47.43 -36.96
CA SER A 2 -19.06 47.16 -35.61
C SER A 2 -19.24 45.66 -35.32
N LEU A 3 -18.13 44.94 -35.18
CA LEU A 3 -18.12 43.55 -34.73
C LEU A 3 -18.12 43.53 -33.20
N ASP A 4 -19.22 43.03 -32.66
CA ASP A 4 -19.50 42.97 -31.23
C ASP A 4 -18.49 42.09 -30.49
N ARG A 5 -17.65 42.74 -29.68
CA ARG A 5 -16.59 42.12 -28.85
C ARG A 5 -17.14 41.40 -27.61
N HIS A 6 -18.45 41.33 -27.39
CA HIS A 6 -19.04 40.67 -26.22
C HIS A 6 -19.30 39.16 -26.38
N ALA A 7 -19.16 38.60 -27.59
CA ALA A 7 -19.42 37.16 -27.82
C ALA A 7 -18.23 36.24 -27.49
N VAL A 8 -16.99 36.74 -27.49
CA VAL A 8 -15.78 35.89 -27.42
C VAL A 8 -15.27 35.68 -25.98
N THR A 9 -15.71 36.49 -25.00
CA THR A 9 -15.18 36.45 -23.63
C THR A 9 -16.01 35.59 -22.65
N ARG A 10 -17.10 34.94 -23.09
CA ARG A 10 -17.92 34.06 -22.22
C ARG A 10 -17.58 32.57 -22.31
N LEU A 11 -16.58 32.16 -23.11
CA LEU A 11 -16.26 30.75 -23.36
C LEU A 11 -14.94 30.25 -22.73
N ALA A 12 -14.25 31.05 -21.90
CA ALA A 12 -12.92 30.68 -21.39
C ALA A 12 -12.82 30.41 -19.88
N SER A 13 -13.92 30.42 -19.12
CA SER A 13 -13.85 30.23 -17.67
C SER A 13 -15.18 29.73 -17.08
N ALA A 14 -15.60 28.52 -17.49
CA ALA A 14 -16.61 27.74 -16.78
C ALA A 14 -16.50 26.26 -17.15
N ASN A 15 -16.10 25.43 -16.18
CA ASN A 15 -16.37 23.99 -16.04
C ASN A 15 -16.98 23.24 -17.23
N VAL A 16 -16.14 22.60 -18.04
CA VAL A 16 -16.56 21.60 -19.03
C VAL A 16 -17.03 20.28 -18.37
N TYR A 17 -16.93 20.13 -17.04
CA TYR A 17 -17.42 18.96 -16.31
C TYR A 17 -18.81 19.11 -15.63
N LYS A 18 -19.50 20.24 -15.81
CA LYS A 18 -20.82 20.47 -15.17
C LYS A 18 -22.04 20.33 -16.10
N LEU A 19 -21.88 19.75 -17.29
CA LEU A 19 -22.96 19.67 -18.28
C LEU A 19 -23.80 18.38 -18.25
N PHE A 20 -23.73 17.57 -17.18
CA PHE A 20 -24.60 16.39 -17.02
C PHE A 20 -25.36 16.30 -15.69
N ILE A 21 -25.24 17.28 -14.79
CA ILE A 21 -25.93 17.26 -13.50
C ILE A 21 -26.59 18.63 -13.26
N ASN A 22 -27.93 18.61 -13.20
CA ASN A 22 -28.87 19.73 -13.02
C ASN A 22 -29.39 20.39 -14.30
N ALA A 23 -30.33 19.71 -14.96
CA ALA A 23 -31.42 20.38 -15.66
C ALA A 23 -32.69 20.23 -14.80
N GLY A 24 -33.36 21.35 -14.51
CA GLY A 24 -34.67 21.38 -13.86
C GLY A 24 -35.77 20.71 -14.70
N PRO A 25 -37.02 20.71 -14.24
CA PRO A 25 -38.12 19.93 -14.83
C PRO A 25 -38.58 20.57 -16.15
N GLY A 26 -37.83 20.31 -17.22
CA GLY A 26 -38.20 20.59 -18.59
C GLY A 26 -37.87 19.34 -19.40
N ILE A 27 -38.81 18.89 -20.21
CA ILE A 27 -38.75 17.68 -21.04
C ILE A 27 -37.61 17.82 -22.05
N GLY A 28 -36.39 17.49 -21.62
CA GLY A 28 -35.21 17.31 -22.46
C GLY A 28 -34.76 15.87 -22.30
N VAL A 29 -34.69 15.12 -23.41
CA VAL A 29 -34.27 13.72 -23.44
C VAL A 29 -32.92 13.60 -22.73
N ARG A 30 -32.93 13.11 -21.49
CA ARG A 30 -31.71 12.89 -20.72
C ARG A 30 -30.91 11.84 -21.47
N ALA A 31 -29.71 12.18 -21.93
CA ALA A 31 -28.87 11.23 -22.66
C ALA A 31 -28.62 10.00 -21.77
N ARG A 32 -29.03 8.82 -22.26
CA ARG A 32 -28.85 7.56 -21.53
C ARG A 32 -27.38 7.32 -21.25
N SER A 33 -27.06 6.86 -20.04
CA SER A 33 -25.70 6.44 -19.68
C SER A 33 -25.48 5.03 -20.22
N THR A 34 -24.58 4.88 -21.19
CA THR A 34 -24.29 3.59 -21.83
C THR A 34 -22.80 3.28 -21.84
N LEU A 35 -22.44 2.01 -21.62
CA LEU A 35 -21.03 1.59 -21.50
C LEU A 35 -20.26 1.69 -22.81
N SER A 36 -20.91 1.57 -23.98
CA SER A 36 -20.25 1.74 -25.29
C SER A 36 -19.70 3.15 -25.52
N ARG A 37 -20.21 4.15 -24.80
CA ARG A 37 -19.80 5.56 -24.88
C ARG A 37 -18.71 5.91 -23.86
N ILE A 38 -18.40 4.99 -22.94
CA ILE A 38 -17.38 5.18 -21.93
C ILE A 38 -16.15 4.38 -22.36
N TRP A 39 -15.00 5.06 -22.42
CA TRP A 39 -13.75 4.37 -22.69
C TRP A 39 -13.30 3.59 -21.45
N VAL A 40 -13.49 2.27 -21.47
CA VAL A 40 -13.12 1.35 -20.40
C VAL A 40 -12.18 0.28 -20.96
N PRO A 41 -10.86 0.53 -20.98
CA PRO A 41 -9.89 -0.45 -21.48
C PRO A 41 -9.63 -1.51 -20.40
N THR A 42 -10.44 -2.56 -20.37
CA THR A 42 -10.21 -3.73 -19.52
C THR A 42 -9.01 -4.55 -20.01
N GLY A 43 -8.30 -5.19 -19.09
CA GLY A 43 -7.02 -5.88 -19.32
C GLY A 43 -5.81 -5.03 -18.95
N GLY A 44 -4.63 -5.42 -19.44
CA GLY A 44 -3.35 -4.75 -19.20
C GLY A 44 -2.43 -5.46 -18.21
N VAL A 45 -2.97 -6.34 -17.37
CA VAL A 45 -2.21 -7.28 -16.53
C VAL A 45 -2.90 -8.65 -16.65
N ALA A 46 -2.10 -9.72 -16.72
CA ALA A 46 -2.62 -11.09 -16.75
C ALA A 46 -3.17 -11.45 -15.36
N ALA A 47 -4.28 -12.17 -15.31
CA ALA A 47 -4.82 -12.66 -14.04
C ALA A 47 -3.83 -13.64 -13.39
N SER A 48 -3.67 -13.54 -12.07
CA SER A 48 -2.86 -14.44 -11.26
C SER A 48 -3.70 -14.96 -10.08
N GLU A 49 -3.33 -16.10 -9.50
CA GLU A 49 -4.06 -16.68 -8.36
C GLU A 49 -3.97 -15.80 -7.09
N THR A 50 -2.97 -14.94 -6.99
CA THR A 50 -2.75 -14.03 -5.85
C THR A 50 -2.88 -12.56 -6.27
N GLU A 51 -3.92 -12.24 -7.05
CA GLU A 51 -4.10 -10.88 -7.58
C GLU A 51 -4.54 -9.89 -6.49
N THR A 52 -3.74 -8.86 -6.31
CA THR A 52 -3.98 -7.72 -5.40
C THR A 52 -5.11 -6.82 -5.91
N GLY A 53 -5.70 -6.02 -5.02
CA GLY A 53 -6.67 -4.99 -5.41
C GLY A 53 -6.10 -4.00 -6.43
N HIS A 54 -4.80 -3.69 -6.35
CA HIS A 54 -4.13 -2.84 -7.34
C HIS A 54 -4.13 -3.43 -8.75
N GLU A 55 -3.80 -4.72 -8.90
CA GLU A 55 -3.80 -5.40 -10.20
C GLU A 55 -5.21 -5.47 -10.77
N LYS A 56 -6.23 -5.71 -9.93
CA LYS A 56 -7.65 -5.64 -10.32
C LYS A 56 -8.04 -4.25 -10.81
N LEU A 57 -7.57 -3.17 -10.19
CA LEU A 57 -7.82 -1.80 -10.67
C LEU A 57 -7.23 -1.55 -12.06
N ILE A 58 -6.05 -2.11 -12.37
CA ILE A 58 -5.48 -2.04 -13.71
C ILE A 58 -6.33 -2.88 -14.67
N ARG A 59 -6.61 -4.13 -14.31
CA ARG A 59 -7.36 -5.08 -15.16
C ARG A 59 -8.79 -4.63 -15.44
N ALA A 60 -9.46 -4.01 -14.48
CA ALA A 60 -10.80 -3.43 -14.64
C ALA A 60 -10.80 -2.06 -15.37
N GLY A 61 -9.63 -1.54 -15.75
CA GLY A 61 -9.55 -0.30 -16.52
C GLY A 61 -9.82 0.97 -15.70
N PHE A 62 -9.50 0.99 -14.41
CA PHE A 62 -9.65 2.18 -13.54
C PHE A 62 -8.43 3.08 -13.58
N LEU A 63 -7.23 2.50 -13.71
CA LEU A 63 -5.98 3.26 -13.73
C LEU A 63 -4.91 2.63 -14.62
N ARG A 64 -3.92 3.43 -15.01
CA ARG A 64 -2.70 2.99 -15.67
C ARG A 64 -1.49 3.65 -15.02
N GLN A 65 -0.39 2.93 -14.93
CA GLN A 65 0.85 3.49 -14.41
C GLN A 65 1.58 4.25 -15.53
N SER A 66 1.95 5.50 -15.26
CA SER A 66 2.77 6.30 -16.19
C SER A 66 4.25 6.20 -15.87
N GLN A 67 4.60 6.27 -14.57
CA GLN A 67 5.96 6.13 -14.05
C GLN A 67 5.89 5.46 -12.66
N SER A 68 7.05 5.10 -12.09
CA SER A 68 7.10 4.57 -10.72
C SER A 68 6.42 5.54 -9.76
N GLY A 69 5.38 5.07 -9.06
CA GLY A 69 4.59 5.89 -8.15
C GLY A 69 3.73 6.99 -8.78
N ILE A 70 3.46 6.97 -10.10
CA ILE A 70 2.62 7.97 -10.78
C ILE A 70 1.58 7.28 -11.66
N PHE A 71 0.31 7.60 -11.42
CA PHE A 71 -0.84 6.92 -12.02
C PHE A 71 -1.77 7.88 -12.78
N GLN A 72 -2.30 7.37 -13.89
CA GLN A 72 -3.36 7.99 -14.68
C GLN A 72 -4.69 7.34 -14.27
N LEU A 73 -5.66 8.15 -13.86
CA LEU A 73 -7.03 7.67 -13.64
C LEU A 73 -7.80 7.69 -14.95
N LEU A 74 -8.38 6.55 -15.28
CA LEU A 74 -9.25 6.34 -16.44
C LEU A 74 -10.69 6.73 -16.08
N PRO A 75 -11.64 6.80 -17.05
CA PRO A 75 -12.98 7.33 -16.79
C PRO A 75 -13.73 6.73 -15.59
N LEU A 76 -13.67 5.41 -15.39
CA LEU A 76 -14.29 4.77 -14.22
C LEU A 76 -13.57 5.12 -12.91
N GLY A 77 -12.24 5.14 -12.92
CA GLY A 77 -11.43 5.56 -11.77
C GLY A 77 -11.66 7.02 -11.39
N LEU A 78 -11.64 7.92 -12.37
CA LEU A 78 -11.95 9.33 -12.14
C LEU A 78 -13.36 9.51 -11.58
N ARG A 79 -14.32 8.72 -12.04
CA ARG A 79 -15.69 8.76 -11.55
C ARG A 79 -15.80 8.32 -10.09
N VAL A 80 -15.12 7.25 -9.68
CA VAL A 80 -15.02 6.82 -8.27
C VAL A 80 -14.34 7.89 -7.43
N GLN A 81 -13.22 8.47 -7.90
CA GLN A 81 -12.54 9.55 -7.16
C GLN A 81 -13.47 10.76 -6.97
N ASN A 82 -14.20 11.18 -8.01
CA ASN A 82 -15.13 12.31 -7.91
C ASN A 82 -16.27 12.04 -6.93
N LYS A 83 -16.77 10.80 -6.83
CA LYS A 83 -17.77 10.42 -5.82
C LYS A 83 -17.19 10.45 -4.41
N LEU A 84 -15.95 9.97 -4.24
CA LEU A 84 -15.23 10.05 -2.98
C LEU A 84 -15.02 11.51 -2.54
N GLU A 85 -14.64 12.39 -3.47
CA GLU A 85 -14.51 13.83 -3.24
C GLU A 85 -15.84 14.47 -2.85
N ALA A 86 -16.93 14.15 -3.56
CA ALA A 86 -18.25 14.69 -3.26
C ALA A 86 -18.79 14.22 -1.90
N LEU A 87 -18.54 12.95 -1.54
CA LEU A 87 -18.87 12.41 -0.23
C LEU A 87 -18.11 13.14 0.89
N LEU A 88 -16.82 13.39 0.67
CA LEU A 88 -15.99 14.13 1.62
C LEU A 88 -16.44 15.60 1.73
N ASP A 89 -16.76 16.25 0.62
CA ASP A 89 -17.27 17.62 0.58
C ASP A 89 -18.56 17.77 1.40
N LYS A 90 -19.45 16.77 1.36
CA LYS A 90 -20.67 16.73 2.21
C LYS A 90 -20.32 16.79 3.70
N HIS A 91 -19.31 16.02 4.13
CA HIS A 91 -18.86 16.00 5.54
C HIS A 91 -18.07 17.24 5.94
N MET A 92 -17.31 17.86 5.02
CA MET A 92 -16.62 19.12 5.31
C MET A 92 -17.61 20.30 5.38
N ALA A 93 -18.64 20.31 4.54
CA ALA A 93 -19.69 21.32 4.58
C ALA A 93 -20.51 21.25 5.89
N SER A 94 -20.72 20.06 6.46
CA SER A 94 -21.50 19.90 7.71
C SER A 94 -20.81 20.52 8.94
N ILE A 95 -19.49 20.68 8.90
CA ILE A 95 -18.68 21.37 9.92
C ILE A 95 -18.35 22.82 9.54
N GLY A 96 -19.03 23.39 8.54
CA GLY A 96 -18.83 24.78 8.12
C GLY A 96 -17.46 25.08 7.48
N ALA A 97 -16.75 24.05 7.00
CA ALA A 97 -15.48 24.24 6.31
C ALA A 97 -15.68 24.77 4.89
N SER A 98 -14.87 25.74 4.49
CA SER A 98 -14.92 26.35 3.17
C SER A 98 -13.87 25.76 2.23
N LYS A 99 -14.29 25.31 1.05
CA LYS A 99 -13.40 24.73 0.04
C LYS A 99 -12.66 25.84 -0.72
N LEU A 100 -11.35 25.68 -0.88
CA LEU A 100 -10.48 26.53 -1.69
C LEU A 100 -9.54 25.68 -2.55
N SER A 101 -8.68 26.33 -3.35
CA SER A 101 -7.67 25.68 -4.17
C SER A 101 -6.36 26.47 -4.06
N LEU A 102 -5.37 25.92 -3.37
CA LEU A 102 -4.05 26.52 -3.21
C LEU A 102 -3.15 26.18 -4.40
N SER A 103 -2.07 26.94 -4.55
CA SER A 103 -1.05 26.67 -5.57
C SER A 103 -0.33 25.36 -5.27
N THR A 104 -0.12 24.52 -6.28
CA THR A 104 0.76 23.36 -6.17
C THR A 104 2.24 23.78 -6.18
N LEU A 105 2.56 24.88 -6.84
CA LEU A 105 3.92 25.45 -6.88
C LEU A 105 4.08 26.41 -5.70
N THR A 106 5.06 26.13 -4.83
CA THR A 106 5.42 26.98 -3.69
C THR A 106 6.89 27.40 -3.79
N SER A 107 7.23 28.51 -3.13
CA SER A 107 8.61 28.97 -3.01
C SER A 107 9.36 28.20 -1.92
N GLU A 108 10.64 27.93 -2.14
CA GLU A 108 11.50 27.33 -1.10
C GLU A 108 11.65 28.28 0.11
N GLU A 109 11.62 29.59 -0.13
CA GLU A 109 11.77 30.60 0.93
C GLU A 109 10.66 30.52 1.97
N LEU A 110 9.43 30.29 1.53
CA LEU A 110 8.29 30.13 2.44
C LEU A 110 8.49 28.92 3.38
N TRP A 111 9.07 27.84 2.88
CA TRP A 111 9.39 26.63 3.65
C TRP A 111 10.61 26.78 4.55
N ARG A 112 11.57 27.64 4.19
CA ARG A 112 12.68 28.01 5.07
C ARG A 112 12.19 28.79 6.29
N ARG A 113 11.20 29.67 6.10
CA ARG A 113 10.60 30.43 7.21
C ARG A 113 9.92 29.53 8.25
N SER A 114 9.29 28.42 7.84
CA SER A 114 8.73 27.43 8.78
C SER A 114 9.79 26.53 9.41
N GLY A 115 11.02 26.52 8.85
CA GLY A 115 12.12 25.66 9.28
C GLY A 115 12.00 24.20 8.80
N ARG A 116 11.01 23.89 7.94
CA ARG A 116 10.79 22.52 7.43
C ARG A 116 11.64 22.18 6.21
N PHE A 117 12.08 23.18 5.45
CA PHE A 117 12.79 22.96 4.18
C PHE A 117 13.97 21.99 4.30
N ASP A 118 14.85 22.17 5.27
CA ASP A 118 16.05 21.35 5.41
C ASP A 118 15.74 19.94 5.93
N GLN A 119 14.71 19.81 6.79
CA GLN A 119 14.33 18.55 7.44
C GLN A 119 13.80 17.51 6.45
N ILE A 120 12.99 17.93 5.47
CA ILE A 120 12.34 17.02 4.51
C ILE A 120 12.92 17.12 3.10
N SER A 121 14.08 17.78 2.94
CA SER A 121 14.65 18.14 1.63
C SER A 121 14.84 16.98 0.65
N SER A 122 15.03 15.75 1.14
CA SER A 122 15.16 14.54 0.32
C SER A 122 13.85 14.06 -0.30
N GLU A 123 12.71 14.45 0.26
CA GLU A 123 11.37 14.02 -0.18
C GLU A 123 10.68 15.10 -1.06
N LEU A 124 11.37 16.19 -1.37
CA LEU A 124 10.82 17.34 -2.10
C LEU A 124 11.20 17.30 -3.58
N PHE A 125 10.18 17.40 -4.44
CA PHE A 125 10.39 17.74 -5.84
C PHE A 125 10.77 19.22 -5.98
N ARG A 126 12.02 19.47 -6.36
CA ARG A 126 12.57 20.81 -6.58
C ARG A 126 12.67 21.14 -8.05
N LEU A 127 12.39 22.39 -8.40
CA LEU A 127 12.51 22.92 -9.75
C LEU A 127 13.00 24.37 -9.74
N ALA A 128 13.66 24.77 -10.81
CA ALA A 128 14.04 26.16 -11.04
C ALA A 128 13.27 26.71 -12.23
N ASP A 129 12.71 27.91 -12.10
CA ASP A 129 12.08 28.58 -13.23
C ASP A 129 13.13 29.11 -14.23
N ARG A 130 12.68 29.69 -15.35
CA ARG A 130 13.58 30.30 -16.36
C ARG A 130 14.42 31.47 -15.84
N LYS A 131 14.03 32.11 -14.74
CA LYS A 131 14.78 33.16 -14.04
C LYS A 131 15.68 32.59 -12.95
N LYS A 132 15.79 31.26 -12.83
CA LYS A 132 16.52 30.54 -11.77
C LYS A 132 15.97 30.81 -10.37
N VAL A 133 14.68 31.12 -10.27
CA VAL A 133 13.95 31.16 -8.99
C VAL A 133 13.68 29.73 -8.55
N SER A 134 14.17 29.37 -7.37
CA SER A 134 13.96 28.06 -6.78
C SER A 134 12.52 27.92 -6.29
N MET A 135 11.85 26.89 -6.80
CA MET A 135 10.48 26.53 -6.46
C MET A 135 10.42 25.03 -6.17
N MET A 136 9.30 24.60 -5.60
CA MET A 136 9.05 23.19 -5.32
C MET A 136 7.59 22.84 -5.56
N LEU A 137 7.34 21.56 -5.81
CA LEU A 137 5.97 21.03 -5.76
C LEU A 137 5.61 20.77 -4.31
N SER A 138 4.42 21.22 -3.91
CA SER A 138 3.98 21.20 -2.52
C SER A 138 3.62 19.76 -2.09
N PRO A 139 4.31 19.18 -1.08
CA PRO A 139 3.94 17.90 -0.49
C PRO A 139 2.73 18.01 0.46
N THR A 140 2.51 19.22 0.98
CA THR A 140 1.42 19.68 1.86
C THR A 140 1.39 21.22 1.82
N HIS A 141 0.45 21.88 2.51
CA HIS A 141 0.14 23.30 2.32
C HIS A 141 0.02 24.12 3.61
N GLU A 142 0.60 23.68 4.74
CA GLU A 142 0.54 24.46 5.99
C GLU A 142 1.12 25.88 5.82
N GLU A 143 2.23 26.03 5.12
CA GLU A 143 2.87 27.33 4.94
C GLU A 143 2.09 28.25 3.99
N GLU A 144 1.60 27.70 2.88
CA GLU A 144 0.84 28.43 1.86
C GLU A 144 -0.48 28.96 2.42
N VAL A 145 -1.24 28.13 3.13
CA VAL A 145 -2.51 28.56 3.74
C VAL A 145 -2.29 29.55 4.88
N THR A 146 -1.25 29.37 5.69
CA THR A 146 -0.93 30.30 6.79
C THR A 146 -0.54 31.66 6.25
N SER A 147 0.28 31.70 5.20
CA SER A 147 0.67 32.95 4.53
C SER A 147 -0.53 33.67 3.94
N LEU A 148 -1.44 32.93 3.29
CA LEU A 148 -2.69 33.48 2.75
C LEU A 148 -3.57 34.10 3.85
N VAL A 149 -3.80 33.37 4.95
CA VAL A 149 -4.63 33.85 6.06
C VAL A 149 -3.95 35.00 6.80
N ALA A 150 -2.63 34.98 6.99
CA ALA A 150 -1.88 36.07 7.64
C ALA A 150 -2.04 37.42 6.92
N SER A 151 -2.14 37.38 5.59
CA SER A 151 -2.34 38.58 4.77
C SER A 151 -3.74 39.19 4.92
N THR A 152 -4.75 38.41 5.28
CA THR A 152 -6.17 38.80 5.23
C THR A 152 -6.83 38.88 6.61
N LEU A 153 -6.54 37.94 7.50
CA LEU A 153 -7.12 37.86 8.84
C LEU A 153 -6.44 38.85 9.78
N LYS A 154 -7.22 39.74 10.41
CA LYS A 154 -6.73 40.73 11.38
C LYS A 154 -7.49 40.73 12.70
N SER A 155 -8.73 40.23 12.72
CA SER A 155 -9.60 40.25 13.90
C SER A 155 -9.95 38.85 14.38
N HIS A 156 -10.01 38.66 15.69
CA HIS A 156 -10.53 37.42 16.29
C HIS A 156 -12.02 37.16 16.00
N LYS A 157 -12.77 38.16 15.53
CA LYS A 157 -14.20 38.02 15.19
C LYS A 157 -14.46 37.12 14.00
N ASP A 158 -13.46 36.98 13.14
CA ASP A 158 -13.51 36.15 11.93
C ASP A 158 -13.09 34.69 12.23
N LEU A 159 -12.81 34.36 13.50
CA LEU A 159 -12.48 33.02 13.97
C LEU A 159 -13.67 32.37 14.70
N PRO A 160 -13.84 31.03 14.61
CA PRO A 160 -12.96 30.07 13.96
C PRO A 160 -13.11 30.05 12.43
N LEU A 161 -12.00 29.88 11.72
CA LEU A 161 -11.96 29.75 10.27
C LEU A 161 -11.50 28.34 9.90
N ARG A 162 -12.25 27.67 9.01
CA ARG A 162 -11.96 26.30 8.55
C ARG A 162 -11.87 26.29 7.04
N LEU A 163 -10.67 26.05 6.52
CA LEU A 163 -10.39 26.07 5.08
C LEU A 163 -9.89 24.70 4.65
N TYR A 164 -10.39 24.17 3.55
CA TYR A 164 -9.90 22.89 3.04
C TYR A 164 -9.77 22.90 1.52
N GLN A 165 -9.00 21.96 0.99
CA GLN A 165 -8.93 21.69 -0.44
C GLN A 165 -8.86 20.21 -0.70
N THR A 166 -9.16 19.82 -1.93
CA THR A 166 -8.80 18.50 -2.46
C THR A 166 -7.93 18.74 -3.67
N THR A 167 -6.65 18.37 -3.59
CA THR A 167 -5.70 18.63 -4.68
C THR A 167 -4.60 17.57 -4.73
N ARG A 168 -3.81 17.60 -5.79
CA ARG A 168 -2.65 16.73 -5.97
C ARG A 168 -1.51 17.18 -5.06
N LYS A 169 -0.85 16.21 -4.44
CA LYS A 169 0.34 16.35 -3.61
C LYS A 169 1.48 15.56 -4.25
N TYR A 170 2.69 16.06 -4.03
CA TYR A 170 3.90 15.53 -4.64
C TYR A 170 4.93 15.24 -3.55
N ARG A 171 5.29 13.98 -3.38
CA ARG A 171 6.35 13.54 -2.46
C ARG A 171 7.29 12.67 -3.25
N ASP A 172 8.58 12.97 -3.25
CA ASP A 172 9.58 12.19 -3.98
C ASP A 172 9.94 10.91 -3.21
N GLU A 173 8.94 10.06 -3.03
CA GLU A 173 9.03 8.80 -2.31
C GLU A 173 10.09 7.91 -2.96
N MET A 174 11.12 7.57 -2.17
CA MET A 174 12.27 6.78 -2.60
C MET A 174 11.84 5.40 -3.09
N ARG A 175 10.82 4.80 -2.44
CA ARG A 175 10.32 3.47 -2.80
C ARG A 175 8.79 3.45 -2.85
N PRO A 176 8.18 3.87 -3.97
CA PRO A 176 6.74 3.76 -4.17
C PRO A 176 6.33 2.29 -4.25
N ARG A 177 5.26 1.89 -3.55
CA ARG A 177 4.82 0.49 -3.44
C ARG A 177 3.30 0.41 -3.35
N HIS A 178 2.78 -0.78 -3.68
CA HIS A 178 1.36 -1.13 -3.55
C HIS A 178 0.41 -0.16 -4.28
N GLY A 179 0.82 0.30 -5.47
CA GLY A 179 -0.05 1.10 -6.33
C GLY A 179 -0.37 2.48 -5.74
N LEU A 180 -1.67 2.73 -5.53
CA LEU A 180 -2.16 4.00 -4.98
C LEU A 180 -1.95 4.16 -3.46
N LEU A 181 -1.50 3.11 -2.76
CA LEU A 181 -1.29 3.17 -1.32
C LEU A 181 -0.06 4.02 -0.95
N ARG A 182 1.02 3.92 -1.73
CA ARG A 182 2.24 4.71 -1.53
C ARG A 182 2.83 5.14 -2.87
N SER A 183 2.44 6.34 -3.31
CA SER A 183 2.79 6.92 -4.61
C SER A 183 3.53 8.26 -4.46
N ARG A 184 4.18 8.71 -5.54
CA ARG A 184 4.89 10.00 -5.60
C ARG A 184 3.97 11.18 -5.91
N GLU A 185 2.89 10.88 -6.62
CA GLU A 185 1.79 11.80 -6.90
C GLU A 185 0.49 11.17 -6.42
N PHE A 186 -0.27 11.90 -5.60
CA PHE A 186 -1.55 11.43 -5.07
C PHE A 186 -2.50 12.60 -4.78
N VAL A 187 -3.79 12.30 -4.69
CA VAL A 187 -4.82 13.26 -4.30
C VAL A 187 -5.06 13.15 -2.81
N MET A 188 -4.99 14.29 -2.13
CA MET A 188 -5.24 14.41 -0.70
C MET A 188 -6.21 15.55 -0.47
N LYS A 189 -7.09 15.36 0.52
CA LYS A 189 -7.79 16.46 1.14
C LYS A 189 -7.03 16.90 2.37
N ASP A 190 -6.76 18.18 2.48
CA ASP A 190 -6.11 18.84 3.60
C ASP A 190 -7.03 19.99 4.07
N LEU A 191 -7.37 19.97 5.36
CA LEU A 191 -8.15 21.00 6.04
C LEU A 191 -7.25 21.66 7.07
N TYR A 192 -7.36 22.98 7.19
CA TYR A 192 -6.65 23.81 8.14
C TYR A 192 -7.67 24.60 8.95
N SER A 193 -7.61 24.48 10.27
CA SER A 193 -8.40 25.31 11.17
C SER A 193 -7.55 26.40 11.79
N PHE A 194 -8.18 27.54 12.01
CA PHE A 194 -7.61 28.71 12.68
C PHE A 194 -8.56 29.08 13.81
N ASP A 195 -8.05 29.08 15.02
CA ASP A 195 -8.82 29.16 16.26
C ASP A 195 -8.22 30.24 17.17
N LYS A 196 -9.07 30.86 17.99
CA LYS A 196 -8.66 31.99 18.85
C LYS A 196 -7.93 31.56 20.12
N SER A 197 -8.08 30.30 20.52
CA SER A 197 -7.54 29.75 21.77
C SER A 197 -7.46 28.24 21.70
N TYR A 198 -6.59 27.63 22.51
CA TYR A 198 -6.46 26.18 22.64
C TYR A 198 -7.82 25.48 22.82
N ALA A 199 -8.68 25.99 23.71
CA ALA A 199 -10.00 25.40 23.94
C ALA A 199 -10.90 25.40 22.67
N SER A 200 -10.83 26.46 21.86
CA SER A 200 -11.53 26.51 20.56
C SER A 200 -10.94 25.52 19.58
N ALA A 201 -9.61 25.41 19.53
CA ALA A 201 -8.91 24.48 18.66
C ALA A 201 -9.24 23.02 18.98
N VAL A 202 -9.32 22.65 20.27
CA VAL A 202 -9.74 21.31 20.70
C VAL A 202 -11.19 21.03 20.30
N SER A 203 -12.11 21.98 20.47
CA SER A 203 -13.50 21.83 20.01
C SER A 203 -13.58 21.61 18.50
N THR A 204 -12.83 22.40 17.72
CA THR A 204 -12.75 22.23 16.26
C THR A 204 -12.15 20.87 15.89
N TYR A 205 -11.12 20.42 16.62
CA TYR A 205 -10.48 19.12 16.42
C TYR A 205 -11.48 17.97 16.59
N ASP A 206 -12.27 18.00 17.66
CA ASP A 206 -13.29 16.98 17.94
C ASP A 206 -14.41 16.96 16.89
N GLU A 207 -14.84 18.13 16.41
CA GLU A 207 -15.83 18.25 15.34
C GLU A 207 -15.30 17.64 14.02
N VAL A 208 -14.05 17.92 13.66
CA VAL A 208 -13.41 17.33 12.47
C VAL A 208 -13.24 15.82 12.64
N ALA A 209 -12.80 15.35 13.81
CA ALA A 209 -12.65 13.93 14.08
C ALA A 209 -13.99 13.18 13.99
N LYS A 210 -15.08 13.79 14.46
CA LYS A 210 -16.44 13.24 14.28
C LYS A 210 -16.85 13.18 12.81
N ALA A 211 -16.57 14.21 12.03
CA ALA A 211 -16.85 14.23 10.59
C ALA A 211 -16.05 13.15 9.85
N TYR A 212 -14.78 12.92 10.22
CA TYR A 212 -13.95 11.86 9.64
C TYR A 212 -14.51 10.47 9.95
N ARG A 213 -14.91 10.21 11.20
CA ARG A 213 -15.56 8.93 11.58
C ARG A 213 -16.83 8.69 10.76
N ALA A 214 -17.67 9.71 10.58
CA ALA A 214 -18.88 9.61 9.76
C ALA A 214 -18.56 9.36 8.27
N PHE A 215 -17.54 10.01 7.73
CA PHE A 215 -17.07 9.78 6.36
C PHE A 215 -16.58 8.33 6.15
N PHE A 216 -15.78 7.80 7.08
CA PHE A 216 -15.32 6.40 6.99
C PHE A 216 -16.45 5.39 7.20
N ALA A 217 -17.44 5.70 8.04
CA ALA A 217 -18.64 4.89 8.19
C ALA A 217 -19.47 4.81 6.90
N ASP A 218 -19.60 5.93 6.15
CA ASP A 218 -20.27 5.95 4.84
C ASP A 218 -19.53 5.09 3.78
N LEU A 219 -18.23 4.80 3.98
CA LEU A 219 -17.43 3.92 3.13
C LEU A 219 -17.44 2.45 3.59
N GLU A 220 -18.13 2.16 4.70
CA GLU A 220 -18.21 0.83 5.32
C GLU A 220 -16.82 0.24 5.62
N LEU A 221 -15.88 1.08 6.07
CA LEU A 221 -14.51 0.66 6.40
C LEU A 221 -14.34 0.51 7.92
N PRO A 222 -13.75 -0.59 8.42
CA PRO A 222 -13.50 -0.78 9.86
C PRO A 222 -12.27 0.02 10.30
N ILE A 223 -12.44 1.33 10.49
CA ILE A 223 -11.34 2.24 10.85
C ILE A 223 -11.08 2.24 12.36
N LEU A 224 -9.81 2.10 12.71
CA LEU A 224 -9.28 2.30 14.05
C LEU A 224 -8.72 3.72 14.16
N VAL A 225 -9.08 4.44 15.22
CA VAL A 225 -8.53 5.77 15.49
C VAL A 225 -7.44 5.61 16.53
N ALA A 226 -6.19 5.68 16.09
CA ALA A 226 -5.02 5.47 16.93
C ALA A 226 -4.44 6.80 17.38
N GLU A 227 -4.05 6.90 18.65
CA GLU A 227 -3.16 7.98 19.11
C GLU A 227 -1.82 7.86 18.38
N ALA A 228 -1.25 8.98 17.99
CA ALA A 228 -0.05 9.03 17.17
C ALA A 228 0.93 10.11 17.62
N SER A 229 2.16 10.02 17.12
CA SER A 229 3.14 11.11 17.28
C SER A 229 2.71 12.32 16.47
N SER A 230 3.03 13.53 16.95
CA SER A 230 2.87 14.76 16.17
C SER A 230 4.04 14.99 15.20
N GLY A 231 5.15 14.27 15.38
CA GLY A 231 6.35 14.34 14.54
C GLY A 231 6.81 15.78 14.25
N ASP A 232 7.22 16.02 13.01
CA ASP A 232 7.70 17.33 12.52
C ASP A 232 6.59 18.37 12.32
N MET A 233 5.31 17.95 12.37
CA MET A 233 4.16 18.86 12.24
C MET A 233 3.99 19.75 13.48
N GLY A 234 4.49 19.30 14.64
CA GLY A 234 4.41 20.02 15.92
C GLY A 234 3.07 19.86 16.65
N GLY A 235 3.09 20.04 17.98
CA GLY A 235 1.91 19.99 18.86
C GLY A 235 1.80 18.71 19.71
N ASN A 236 0.77 18.64 20.57
CA ASN A 236 0.65 17.61 21.61
C ASN A 236 -0.55 16.65 21.43
N HIS A 237 -1.37 16.84 20.39
CA HIS A 237 -2.54 16.01 20.13
C HIS A 237 -2.59 15.60 18.66
N SER A 238 -2.56 14.29 18.42
CA SER A 238 -2.45 13.68 17.10
C SER A 238 -3.18 12.34 17.07
N HIS A 239 -4.00 12.12 16.03
CA HIS A 239 -4.72 10.87 15.81
C HIS A 239 -4.61 10.44 14.34
N GLU A 240 -4.31 9.17 14.13
CA GLU A 240 -4.26 8.51 12.83
C GLU A 240 -5.47 7.59 12.63
N TYR A 241 -5.94 7.49 11.39
CA TYR A 241 -7.11 6.72 11.00
C TYR A 241 -6.66 5.52 10.19
N HIS A 242 -6.71 4.35 10.81
CA HIS A 242 -6.08 3.13 10.35
C HIS A 242 -7.09 2.09 9.87
N LEU A 243 -6.86 1.52 8.69
CA LEU A 243 -7.59 0.35 8.21
C LEU A 243 -6.76 -0.92 8.48
N PRO A 244 -7.21 -1.87 9.31
CA PRO A 244 -6.49 -3.11 9.56
C PRO A 244 -6.27 -3.89 8.26
N SER A 245 -5.01 -4.16 7.94
CA SER A 245 -4.62 -4.83 6.69
C SER A 245 -3.22 -5.41 6.82
N SER A 246 -3.01 -6.60 6.26
CA SER A 246 -1.69 -7.23 6.17
C SER A 246 -0.71 -6.43 5.29
N PHE A 247 -1.22 -5.57 4.41
CA PHE A 247 -0.43 -4.66 3.57
C PHE A 247 -0.09 -3.34 4.28
N GLY A 248 -0.57 -3.17 5.51
CA GLY A 248 -0.27 -2.02 6.36
C GLY A 248 1.21 -1.90 6.68
N GLU A 249 1.76 -0.71 6.52
CA GLU A 249 3.13 -0.40 6.93
C GLU A 249 3.18 -0.17 8.45
N ASP A 250 2.13 0.47 8.97
CA ASP A 250 2.03 0.85 10.37
C ASP A 250 1.61 -0.31 11.26
N THR A 251 2.06 -0.24 12.50
CA THR A 251 1.73 -1.22 13.54
C THR A 251 0.87 -0.51 14.56
N VAL A 252 -0.38 -0.95 14.69
CA VAL A 252 -1.35 -0.37 15.61
C VAL A 252 -1.65 -1.36 16.71
N MET A 253 -1.72 -0.84 17.93
CA MET A 253 -2.01 -1.60 19.13
C MET A 253 -3.38 -1.16 19.66
N SER A 254 -4.31 -2.10 19.78
CA SER A 254 -5.64 -1.83 20.32
C SER A 254 -5.94 -2.73 21.51
N CYS A 255 -6.64 -2.20 22.52
CA CYS A 255 -7.11 -3.00 23.63
C CYS A 255 -8.32 -3.85 23.23
N ASP A 256 -8.43 -5.06 23.79
CA ASP A 256 -9.59 -5.94 23.61
C ASP A 256 -10.77 -5.63 24.54
N SER A 257 -10.58 -4.78 25.54
CA SER A 257 -11.56 -4.51 26.62
C SER A 257 -11.97 -3.05 26.75
N CYS A 258 -11.25 -2.10 26.14
CA CYS A 258 -11.57 -0.68 26.15
C CYS A 258 -11.21 0.00 24.80
N ASP A 259 -11.39 1.31 24.71
CA ASP A 259 -11.19 2.10 23.49
C ASP A 259 -9.73 2.49 23.19
N TYR A 260 -8.78 2.04 24.02
CA TYR A 260 -7.37 2.37 23.82
C TYR A 260 -6.86 1.82 22.49
N THR A 261 -6.40 2.73 21.63
CA THR A 261 -5.72 2.41 20.38
C THR A 261 -4.58 3.40 20.17
N ALA A 262 -3.38 2.90 19.87
CA ALA A 262 -2.19 3.71 19.68
C ALA A 262 -1.30 3.13 18.58
N ASN A 263 -0.61 4.00 17.86
CA ASN A 263 0.48 3.61 16.97
C ASN A 263 1.67 3.13 17.83
N ASP A 264 2.45 2.16 17.32
CA ASP A 264 3.68 1.64 17.92
C ASP A 264 4.63 2.74 18.42
N GLU A 265 4.65 3.91 17.78
CA GLU A 265 5.48 5.05 18.20
C GLU A 265 5.11 5.62 19.59
N VAL A 266 3.82 5.60 19.95
CA VAL A 266 3.29 6.21 21.19
C VAL A 266 2.59 5.20 22.10
N ALA A 267 2.52 3.94 21.67
CA ALA A 267 1.88 2.89 22.43
C ALA A 267 2.63 2.65 23.75
N THR A 268 1.85 2.59 24.83
CA THR A 268 2.37 2.32 26.18
C THR A 268 1.73 1.06 26.74
N THR A 269 2.41 0.43 27.68
CA THR A 269 1.89 -0.72 28.42
C THR A 269 1.60 -0.32 29.85
N ARG A 270 0.68 -1.05 30.48
CA ARG A 270 0.48 -0.97 31.92
C ARG A 270 1.79 -1.32 32.63
N SER A 271 2.29 -0.39 33.43
CA SER A 271 3.43 -0.63 34.29
C SER A 271 3.14 -1.86 35.16
N PRO A 272 4.05 -2.84 35.23
CA PRO A 272 3.93 -3.87 36.24
C PRO A 272 3.91 -3.15 37.59
N LEU A 273 2.84 -3.32 38.37
CA LEU A 273 2.88 -2.97 39.78
C LEU A 273 4.06 -3.75 40.36
N ILE A 274 5.18 -3.08 40.61
CA ILE A 274 6.25 -3.65 41.41
C ILE A 274 5.68 -3.70 42.82
N SER A 275 4.96 -4.77 43.12
CA SER A 275 4.71 -5.17 44.49
C SER A 275 6.08 -5.53 45.06
N ILE A 276 6.75 -4.55 45.66
CA ILE A 276 7.90 -4.80 46.54
C ILE A 276 7.33 -5.62 47.70
N VAL A 277 7.27 -6.94 47.55
CA VAL A 277 7.06 -7.85 48.67
C VAL A 277 8.42 -7.95 49.35
N PRO A 278 8.63 -7.36 50.53
CA PRO A 278 9.94 -7.38 51.18
C PRO A 278 10.26 -8.85 51.53
N GLY A 279 11.31 -9.41 50.92
CA GLY A 279 11.84 -10.73 51.30
C GLY A 279 11.83 -11.83 50.23
N GLN A 280 11.33 -11.61 49.02
CA GLN A 280 11.64 -12.50 47.90
C GLN A 280 12.88 -11.99 47.17
N GLY A 281 13.98 -12.76 47.23
CA GLY A 281 15.20 -12.45 46.49
C GLY A 281 14.89 -12.21 45.02
N MET A 282 15.33 -11.06 44.49
CA MET A 282 15.24 -10.73 43.08
C MET A 282 15.92 -11.86 42.29
N GLN A 283 15.17 -12.58 41.46
CA GLN A 283 15.80 -13.43 40.43
C GLN A 283 16.71 -12.54 39.58
N GLU A 284 17.95 -12.96 39.34
CA GLU A 284 18.86 -12.29 38.40
C GLU A 284 18.16 -12.15 37.04
N GLN A 285 17.63 -10.96 36.75
CA GLN A 285 17.08 -10.65 35.45
C GLN A 285 18.24 -10.43 34.48
N GLU A 286 18.31 -11.24 33.43
CA GLU A 286 19.27 -11.10 32.35
C GLU A 286 19.21 -9.65 31.81
N THR A 287 20.27 -8.88 32.00
CA THR A 287 20.32 -7.47 31.59
C THR A 287 20.93 -7.36 30.20
N ARG A 288 20.28 -6.61 29.32
CA ARG A 288 20.78 -6.33 27.97
C ARG A 288 21.10 -4.84 27.84
N ILE A 289 22.07 -4.54 26.96
CA ILE A 289 22.50 -3.18 26.68
C ILE A 289 22.34 -2.92 25.19
N TRP A 290 21.54 -1.92 24.85
CA TRP A 290 21.45 -1.38 23.50
C TRP A 290 22.33 -0.14 23.39
N HIS A 291 22.99 0.03 22.25
CA HIS A 291 23.91 1.14 22.01
C HIS A 291 23.34 2.06 20.94
N GLY A 292 23.45 3.37 21.16
CA GLY A 292 23.09 4.41 20.20
C GLY A 292 24.10 5.56 20.24
N ILE A 293 23.99 6.51 19.33
CA ILE A 293 24.88 7.68 19.26
C ILE A 293 24.06 8.95 19.00
N THR A 294 24.51 10.10 19.51
CA THR A 294 23.90 11.39 19.18
C THR A 294 24.27 11.84 17.77
N LYS A 295 23.41 12.65 17.12
CA LYS A 295 23.63 13.21 15.77
C LYS A 295 24.95 13.97 15.64
N ASP A 296 25.39 14.66 16.70
CA ASP A 296 26.66 15.39 16.74
C ASP A 296 27.89 14.49 17.01
N ARG A 297 27.65 13.19 17.20
CA ARG A 297 28.61 12.13 17.49
C ARG A 297 29.45 12.37 18.75
N LYS A 298 28.93 13.14 19.71
CA LYS A 298 29.60 13.41 21.00
C LYS A 298 29.11 12.51 22.14
N GLY A 299 27.85 12.08 22.08
CA GLY A 299 27.24 11.23 23.10
C GLY A 299 27.14 9.78 22.66
N LEU A 300 27.73 8.85 23.43
CA LEU A 300 27.46 7.42 23.31
C LEU A 300 26.31 7.06 24.25
N VAL A 301 25.20 6.58 23.69
CA VAL A 301 24.00 6.19 24.45
C VAL A 301 24.07 4.70 24.77
N LYS A 302 23.90 4.35 26.04
CA LYS A 302 23.80 2.97 26.53
C LYS A 302 22.46 2.78 27.22
N ALA A 303 21.53 2.10 26.57
CA ALA A 303 20.23 1.81 27.13
C ALA A 303 20.22 0.43 27.80
N TRP A 304 19.94 0.40 29.10
CA TRP A 304 19.93 -0.78 29.96
C TRP A 304 18.49 -1.25 30.16
N TYR A 305 18.19 -2.47 29.72
CA TYR A 305 16.82 -3.02 29.74
C TYR A 305 16.80 -4.52 30.03
N PRO A 306 15.71 -5.07 30.58
CA PRO A 306 15.63 -6.50 30.88
C PRO A 306 15.56 -7.32 29.60
N GLY A 307 16.20 -8.50 29.57
CA GLY A 307 16.26 -9.37 28.41
C GLY A 307 14.94 -10.04 28.05
N LYS A 308 14.01 -10.14 29.00
CA LYS A 308 12.65 -10.67 28.81
C LYS A 308 11.60 -9.61 29.14
N GLY A 309 10.58 -9.53 28.30
CA GLY A 309 9.41 -8.67 28.50
C GLY A 309 8.43 -9.25 29.52
N SER A 310 7.32 -8.55 29.74
CA SER A 310 6.21 -8.94 30.63
C SER A 310 5.59 -10.30 30.29
N THR A 311 5.64 -10.69 29.01
CA THR A 311 5.09 -11.95 28.50
C THR A 311 6.10 -13.10 28.47
N GLY A 312 7.32 -12.90 28.99
CA GLY A 312 8.39 -13.91 28.99
C GLY A 312 9.12 -14.09 27.66
N LYS A 313 8.69 -13.40 26.58
CA LYS A 313 9.39 -13.32 25.29
C LYS A 313 10.59 -12.37 25.37
N THR A 314 11.52 -12.51 24.42
CA THR A 314 12.69 -11.61 24.30
C THR A 314 12.25 -10.17 24.13
N ALA A 315 12.77 -9.28 24.99
CA ALA A 315 12.43 -7.86 24.94
C ALA A 315 13.20 -7.14 23.81
N GLU A 316 12.52 -6.22 23.15
CA GLU A 316 13.09 -5.28 22.18
C GLU A 316 12.99 -3.85 22.71
N ILE A 317 13.95 -3.01 22.32
CA ILE A 317 13.97 -1.61 22.74
C ILE A 317 12.99 -0.79 21.89
N ASN A 318 12.24 0.09 22.54
CA ASN A 318 11.45 1.10 21.86
C ASN A 318 12.34 2.31 21.53
N VAL A 319 12.71 2.44 20.25
CA VAL A 319 13.54 3.54 19.76
C VAL A 319 12.83 4.90 19.90
N HIS A 320 11.49 4.94 19.86
CA HIS A 320 10.73 6.18 20.06
C HIS A 320 10.81 6.65 21.51
N ALA A 321 10.66 5.74 22.48
CA ALA A 321 10.90 6.03 23.89
C ALA A 321 12.34 6.53 24.13
N MET A 322 13.32 6.00 23.39
CA MET A 322 14.70 6.50 23.42
C MET A 322 14.84 7.92 22.86
N LYS A 323 14.15 8.25 21.77
CA LYS A 323 14.14 9.61 21.20
C LYS A 323 13.43 10.62 22.10
N GLU A 324 12.41 10.21 22.85
CA GLU A 324 11.75 11.09 23.82
C GLU A 324 12.71 11.50 24.95
N VAL A 325 13.54 10.56 25.41
CA VAL A 325 14.57 10.82 26.43
C VAL A 325 15.78 11.55 25.85
N ILE A 326 16.17 11.23 24.61
CA ILE A 326 17.32 11.79 23.89
C ILE A 326 16.89 12.23 22.48
N PRO A 327 16.40 13.47 22.32
CA PRO A 327 15.89 13.98 21.04
C PRO A 327 16.91 13.95 19.89
N ASP A 328 18.19 14.11 20.22
CA ASP A 328 19.30 14.11 19.26
C ASP A 328 19.86 12.71 18.96
N LEU A 329 19.17 11.64 19.36
CA LEU A 329 19.57 10.26 19.06
C LEU A 329 19.52 9.98 17.55
N ASP A 330 20.59 9.39 17.04
CA ASP A 330 20.68 8.84 15.68
C ASP A 330 20.65 7.30 15.74
N PRO A 331 19.49 6.67 15.47
CA PRO A 331 19.37 5.21 15.47
C PRO A 331 19.82 4.57 14.15
N SER A 332 20.26 5.34 13.14
CA SER A 332 20.57 4.82 11.80
C SER A 332 21.98 4.23 11.67
N ILE A 333 22.80 4.37 12.70
CA ILE A 333 24.20 3.93 12.70
C ILE A 333 24.30 2.48 13.16
N ASP A 334 24.80 1.61 12.29
CA ASP A 334 24.95 0.17 12.55
C ASP A 334 25.94 -0.15 13.70
N ASP A 335 27.03 0.61 13.81
CA ASP A 335 28.02 0.48 14.90
C ASP A 335 28.29 1.84 15.59
N PRO A 336 27.43 2.20 16.57
CA PRO A 336 27.56 3.44 17.32
C PRO A 336 28.86 3.55 18.12
N GLN A 337 29.40 2.42 18.60
CA GLN A 337 30.60 2.40 19.42
C GLN A 337 31.84 2.74 18.59
N LYS A 338 31.95 2.13 17.40
CA LYS A 338 33.04 2.45 16.46
C LYS A 338 32.95 3.89 15.97
N ALA A 339 31.76 4.35 15.57
CA ALA A 339 31.55 5.72 15.12
C ALA A 339 31.91 6.76 16.21
N TRP A 340 31.60 6.46 17.48
CA TRP A 340 31.98 7.30 18.61
C TRP A 340 33.49 7.25 18.88
N ALA A 341 34.15 6.09 18.79
CA ALA A 341 35.60 5.96 18.96
C ALA A 341 36.41 6.69 17.87
N GLU A 342 35.96 6.65 16.61
CA GLU A 342 36.54 7.42 15.50
C GLU A 342 36.41 8.93 15.74
N SER A 343 35.24 9.35 16.23
CA SER A 343 34.93 10.73 16.62
C SER A 343 35.80 11.24 17.78
N MET A 344 36.11 10.37 18.76
CA MET A 344 37.07 10.68 19.83
C MET A 344 38.50 10.82 19.29
N SER A 345 38.93 9.88 18.45
CA SER A 345 40.29 9.86 17.88
C SER A 345 40.57 11.10 17.01
N ALA A 346 39.62 11.47 16.14
CA ALA A 346 39.73 12.64 15.27
C ALA A 346 39.80 13.97 16.05
N ARG A 347 39.23 14.03 17.26
CA ARG A 347 39.20 15.23 18.10
C ARG A 347 40.38 15.34 19.04
N ALA A 348 41.08 14.24 19.33
CA ALA A 348 42.33 14.26 20.09
C ALA A 348 43.43 15.11 19.41
N GLU A 349 43.32 15.33 18.09
CA GLU A 349 44.25 16.14 17.29
C GLU A 349 43.84 17.62 17.15
N SER A 350 42.64 18.01 17.62
CA SER A 350 42.11 19.37 17.49
C SER A 350 42.02 20.08 18.86
N THR A 351 42.44 21.35 18.95
CA THR A 351 42.39 22.19 20.16
C THR A 351 40.98 22.62 20.59
N SER A 352 39.92 21.94 20.13
CA SER A 352 38.53 22.28 20.48
C SER A 352 38.06 21.53 21.74
N HIS A 353 37.80 22.27 22.82
CA HIS A 353 37.29 21.76 24.10
C HIS A 353 35.78 21.44 24.05
N GLY A 354 35.39 20.38 23.33
CA GLY A 354 34.05 19.79 23.46
C GLY A 354 34.09 18.59 24.40
N SER A 355 33.34 18.61 25.52
CA SER A 355 33.20 17.45 26.40
C SER A 355 32.47 16.31 25.67
N ILE A 356 33.05 15.12 25.68
CA ILE A 356 32.45 13.90 25.12
C ILE A 356 31.71 13.20 26.26
N GLU A 357 30.55 12.61 25.99
CA GLU A 357 29.71 12.04 27.04
C GLU A 357 29.28 10.58 26.79
N ILE A 358 29.12 9.82 27.87
CA ILE A 358 28.43 8.54 27.89
C ILE A 358 27.11 8.74 28.64
N ILE A 359 26.01 8.47 27.96
CA ILE A 359 24.66 8.62 28.49
C ILE A 359 24.08 7.24 28.77
N ASN A 360 23.97 6.86 30.05
CA ASN A 360 23.29 5.64 30.46
C ASN A 360 21.79 5.93 30.62
N VAL A 361 20.95 5.23 29.87
CA VAL A 361 19.48 5.29 30.02
C VAL A 361 19.02 3.99 30.64
N VAL A 362 18.35 4.03 31.79
CA VAL A 362 18.06 2.82 32.57
C VAL A 362 16.55 2.61 32.66
N ASP A 363 16.09 1.43 32.24
CA ASP A 363 14.68 1.02 32.40
C ASP A 363 14.30 0.95 33.88
N MET A 364 13.08 1.36 34.19
CA MET A 364 12.54 1.42 35.55
C MET A 364 12.67 0.09 36.31
N ARG A 365 12.61 -1.03 35.59
CA ARG A 365 12.69 -2.38 36.16
C ARG A 365 14.10 -2.76 36.61
N LEU A 366 15.12 -2.02 36.16
CA LEU A 366 16.54 -2.27 36.45
C LEU A 366 17.18 -1.19 37.33
N ILE A 367 16.45 -0.19 37.81
CA ILE A 367 17.04 0.92 38.59
C ILE A 367 17.82 0.39 39.80
N ASP A 368 17.22 -0.49 40.61
CA ASP A 368 17.84 -1.01 41.83
C ASP A 368 19.06 -1.90 41.55
N SER A 369 18.98 -2.76 40.52
CA SER A 369 20.09 -3.64 40.13
C SER A 369 21.23 -2.85 39.50
N TYR A 370 20.93 -1.84 38.69
CA TYR A 370 21.90 -0.94 38.09
C TYR A 370 22.65 -0.12 39.14
N SER A 371 21.95 0.46 40.12
CA SER A 371 22.59 1.23 41.20
C SER A 371 23.54 0.38 42.04
N LYS A 372 23.17 -0.87 42.35
CA LYS A 372 24.07 -1.81 43.05
C LYS A 372 25.30 -2.14 42.21
N MET A 373 25.09 -2.50 40.94
CA MET A 373 26.15 -2.85 40.00
C MET A 373 27.15 -1.71 39.79
N MET A 374 26.66 -0.48 39.64
CA MET A 374 27.52 0.70 39.45
C MET A 374 28.31 1.06 40.72
N ASN A 375 27.71 0.90 41.90
CA ASN A 375 28.40 1.11 43.18
C ASN A 375 29.50 0.07 43.42
N GLU A 376 29.25 -1.19 43.06
CA GLU A 376 30.23 -2.28 43.19
C GLU A 376 31.40 -2.17 42.19
N LEU A 377 31.13 -1.67 40.97
CA LEU A 377 32.13 -1.60 39.91
C LEU A 377 33.07 -0.39 39.95
N SER A 378 32.82 0.63 40.78
CA SER A 378 33.69 1.82 40.97
C SER A 378 34.30 2.35 39.66
N ILE A 379 33.48 2.50 38.60
CA ILE A 379 33.95 2.88 37.27
C ILE A 379 34.16 4.40 37.21
N SER A 380 35.35 4.86 37.58
CA SER A 380 35.80 6.20 37.21
C SER A 380 36.25 6.16 35.75
N PRO A 381 35.83 7.09 34.87
CA PRO A 381 36.28 7.08 33.49
C PRO A 381 37.81 7.20 33.44
N THR A 382 38.46 6.37 32.63
CA THR A 382 39.92 6.32 32.48
C THR A 382 40.51 7.62 31.89
N ASP A 383 39.65 8.50 31.39
CA ASP A 383 39.96 9.80 30.79
C ASP A 383 39.04 10.86 31.41
N GLU A 384 39.62 11.85 32.11
CA GLU A 384 38.89 12.94 32.79
C GLU A 384 38.06 13.81 31.83
N ARG A 385 38.24 13.65 30.52
CA ARG A 385 37.50 14.36 29.46
C ARG A 385 36.13 13.75 29.14
N ILE A 386 35.84 12.55 29.63
CA ILE A 386 34.58 11.83 29.35
C ILE A 386 33.60 12.05 30.51
N LEU A 387 32.50 12.75 30.24
CA LEU A 387 31.41 12.92 31.19
C LEU A 387 30.49 11.69 31.17
N MET A 388 30.04 11.24 32.35
CA MET A 388 29.04 10.18 32.46
C MET A 388 27.75 10.75 33.02
N ARG A 389 26.64 10.55 32.29
CA ARG A 389 25.30 10.97 32.70
C ARG A 389 24.39 9.75 32.76
N THR A 390 23.61 9.62 33.84
CA THR A 390 22.60 8.57 33.97
C THR A 390 21.21 9.19 33.96
N ILE A 391 20.31 8.61 33.16
CA ILE A 391 18.92 9.01 33.04
C ILE A 391 18.05 7.80 33.37
N SER A 392 17.31 7.89 34.47
CA SER A 392 16.39 6.84 34.95
C SER A 392 14.93 7.33 35.03
N GLN A 393 14.69 8.61 34.73
CA GLN A 393 13.40 9.29 34.80
C GLN A 393 13.23 10.23 33.60
N LEU A 394 11.98 10.54 33.24
CA LEU A 394 11.68 11.51 32.19
C LEU A 394 12.16 12.93 32.60
N PRO A 395 12.83 13.68 31.70
CA PRO A 395 13.25 15.06 31.97
C PRO A 395 12.06 15.96 32.35
N GLY A 396 12.16 16.70 33.46
CA GLY A 396 11.13 17.67 33.87
C GLY A 396 10.07 17.16 34.85
N THR A 397 10.21 15.96 35.40
CA THR A 397 9.36 15.46 36.49
C THR A 397 9.90 15.92 37.86
N THR A 398 9.04 16.47 38.73
CA THR A 398 9.40 16.78 40.13
C THR A 398 9.48 15.49 40.95
N GLU A 399 10.28 15.46 42.03
CA GLU A 399 10.49 14.26 42.88
C GLU A 399 9.18 13.59 43.34
N ASP A 400 8.09 14.37 43.48
CA ASP A 400 6.76 13.88 43.89
C ASP A 400 5.96 13.15 42.79
N ASN A 401 6.39 13.16 41.52
CA ASN A 401 5.66 12.58 40.37
C ASN A 401 6.58 11.82 39.39
N ALA A 402 7.73 11.31 39.88
CA ALA A 402 8.70 10.59 39.06
C ALA A 402 8.13 9.27 38.50
N LYS A 403 7.68 9.30 37.23
CA LYS A 403 7.42 8.07 36.46
C LYS A 403 8.74 7.51 35.97
N GLY A 404 9.06 6.27 36.36
CA GLY A 404 10.22 5.56 35.83
C GLY A 404 10.10 5.32 34.32
N LEU A 405 11.25 5.20 33.65
CA LEU A 405 11.33 5.01 32.19
C LEU A 405 10.96 3.58 31.78
N ASN A 406 10.02 3.41 30.84
CA ASN A 406 9.76 2.12 30.20
C ASN A 406 10.37 2.12 28.80
N LEU A 407 11.44 1.35 28.61
CA LEU A 407 12.22 1.35 27.37
C LEU A 407 11.82 0.22 26.42
N LEU A 408 10.91 -0.65 26.84
CA LEU A 408 10.53 -1.81 26.06
C LEU A 408 9.46 -1.47 25.04
N ARG A 409 9.57 -2.07 23.85
CA ARG A 409 8.50 -2.07 22.87
C ARG A 409 7.31 -2.90 23.40
N PRO A 410 6.08 -2.38 23.37
CA PRO A 410 4.91 -3.17 23.75
C PRO A 410 4.77 -4.43 22.89
N MET A 411 4.30 -5.51 23.50
CA MET A 411 4.11 -6.81 22.85
C MET A 411 2.65 -7.26 22.91
N GLU A 412 2.28 -8.17 22.00
CA GLU A 412 0.96 -8.78 22.00
C GLU A 412 0.72 -9.52 23.32
N GLY A 413 -0.43 -9.23 23.95
CA GLY A 413 -0.79 -9.74 25.28
C GLY A 413 -0.35 -8.87 26.45
N ASP A 414 0.41 -7.79 26.23
CA ASP A 414 0.74 -6.85 27.30
C ASP A 414 -0.52 -6.17 27.86
N GLY A 415 -0.47 -5.80 29.14
CA GLY A 415 -1.59 -5.15 29.80
C GLY A 415 -1.89 -3.76 29.22
N CYS A 416 -3.17 -3.47 28.97
CA CYS A 416 -3.62 -2.16 28.52
C CYS A 416 -3.29 -1.07 29.57
N PRO A 417 -2.75 0.10 29.16
CA PRO A 417 -2.44 1.19 30.08
C PRO A 417 -3.68 1.91 30.64
N ARG A 418 -4.86 1.72 30.04
CA ARG A 418 -6.11 2.41 30.43
C ARG A 418 -7.08 1.57 31.25
N CYS A 419 -6.96 0.24 31.22
CA CYS A 419 -7.86 -0.65 31.94
C CYS A 419 -7.14 -1.84 32.58
N GLU A 420 -7.72 -2.35 33.65
CA GLU A 420 -7.09 -3.39 34.48
C GLU A 420 -7.20 -4.80 33.88
N THR A 421 -8.23 -5.08 33.09
CA THR A 421 -8.48 -6.44 32.57
C THR A 421 -7.99 -6.62 31.13
N GLY A 422 -7.86 -5.53 30.38
CA GLY A 422 -7.60 -5.60 28.95
C GLY A 422 -6.16 -5.90 28.58
N GLN A 423 -6.01 -6.54 27.44
CA GLN A 423 -4.74 -6.86 26.80
C GLN A 423 -4.61 -6.15 25.46
N LEU A 424 -3.37 -5.85 25.07
CA LEU A 424 -3.04 -5.22 23.80
C LEU A 424 -2.99 -6.27 22.68
N ARG A 425 -3.72 -5.98 21.60
CA ARG A 425 -3.64 -6.69 20.32
C ARG A 425 -2.84 -5.86 19.34
N ILE A 426 -1.88 -6.48 18.69
CA ILE A 426 -1.01 -5.82 17.71
C ILE A 426 -1.44 -6.24 16.31
N GLN A 427 -1.64 -5.28 15.41
CA GLN A 427 -2.00 -5.56 14.03
C GLN A 427 -1.37 -4.57 13.07
N LYS A 428 -1.10 -5.02 11.85
CA LYS A 428 -0.71 -4.15 10.74
C LYS A 428 -1.92 -3.37 10.22
N ALA A 429 -1.72 -2.10 9.88
CA ALA A 429 -2.78 -1.25 9.37
C ALA A 429 -2.27 -0.20 8.36
N LEU A 430 -3.19 0.26 7.52
CA LEU A 430 -2.99 1.30 6.53
C LEU A 430 -3.52 2.63 7.07
N GLU A 431 -2.66 3.62 7.25
CA GLU A 431 -3.06 4.98 7.60
C GLU A 431 -3.78 5.67 6.42
N LEU A 432 -5.06 5.98 6.56
CA LEU A 432 -5.90 6.61 5.53
C LEU A 432 -6.09 8.12 5.76
N GLY A 433 -5.80 8.60 6.97
CA GLY A 433 -5.86 9.99 7.34
C GLY A 433 -5.22 10.27 8.69
N HIS A 434 -4.95 11.54 8.93
CA HIS A 434 -4.24 12.03 10.11
C HIS A 434 -4.78 13.38 10.53
N THR A 435 -4.98 13.59 11.83
CA THR A 435 -5.43 14.85 12.40
C THR A 435 -4.46 15.35 13.46
N PHE A 436 -3.96 16.57 13.28
CA PHE A 436 -2.98 17.22 14.15
C PHE A 436 -3.54 18.51 14.74
N TYR A 437 -3.30 18.72 16.03
CA TYR A 437 -3.31 20.05 16.62
C TYR A 437 -1.91 20.63 16.52
N LEU A 438 -1.73 21.69 15.73
CA LEU A 438 -0.42 22.28 15.41
C LEU A 438 0.00 23.36 16.41
N GLY A 439 -0.94 23.84 17.23
CA GLY A 439 -0.73 25.00 18.09
C GLY A 439 -0.30 26.22 17.28
N THR A 440 0.75 26.90 17.74
CA THR A 440 1.28 28.11 17.10
C THR A 440 2.45 27.85 16.15
N ARG A 441 2.79 26.58 15.88
CA ARG A 441 4.00 26.14 15.13
C ARG A 441 4.23 26.87 13.80
N TYR A 442 3.18 27.15 13.05
CA TYR A 442 3.25 27.88 11.78
C TYR A 442 2.85 29.35 11.91
N SER A 443 1.90 29.66 12.80
CA SER A 443 1.40 31.02 12.97
C SER A 443 2.47 31.99 13.46
N GLU A 444 3.35 31.56 14.37
CA GLU A 444 4.47 32.35 14.89
C GLU A 444 5.50 32.71 13.80
N PRO A 445 6.15 31.74 13.12
CA PRO A 445 7.17 32.06 12.10
C PRO A 445 6.60 32.77 10.87
N LEU A 446 5.31 32.58 10.58
CA LEU A 446 4.64 33.22 9.44
C LEU A 446 3.89 34.49 9.80
N ALA A 447 3.98 34.95 11.05
CA ALA A 447 3.39 36.18 11.57
C ALA A 447 1.85 36.26 11.40
N LEU A 448 1.16 35.13 11.52
CA LEU A 448 -0.30 35.07 11.61
C LEU A 448 -0.73 35.38 13.05
N THR A 449 -1.13 36.62 13.29
CA THR A 449 -1.57 37.09 14.61
C THR A 449 -2.93 37.79 14.53
N VAL A 450 -3.69 37.77 15.63
CA VAL A 450 -4.99 38.44 15.74
C VAL A 450 -5.08 39.27 17.01
N ALA A 451 -5.78 40.40 16.93
CA ALA A 451 -6.07 41.22 18.11
C ALA A 451 -7.23 40.63 18.93
N LEU A 452 -6.98 40.34 20.21
CA LEU A 452 -8.00 39.92 21.18
C LEU A 452 -8.55 41.11 21.98
N PRO A 453 -9.82 41.09 22.44
CA PRO A 453 -10.40 42.23 23.18
C PRO A 453 -9.66 42.62 24.46
N ASN A 454 -9.03 41.64 25.12
CA ASN A 454 -8.38 41.81 26.41
C ASN A 454 -6.84 41.75 26.32
N SER A 455 -6.27 41.72 25.12
CA SER A 455 -4.82 41.71 24.92
C SER A 455 -4.36 43.03 24.33
N LYS A 456 -3.26 43.58 24.87
CA LYS A 456 -2.61 44.77 24.29
C LYS A 456 -1.83 44.45 23.03
N GLU A 457 -1.31 43.22 22.91
CA GLU A 457 -0.53 42.74 21.78
C GLU A 457 -1.31 41.70 20.96
N PRO A 458 -1.15 41.66 19.63
CA PRO A 458 -1.67 40.58 18.81
C PRO A 458 -1.09 39.24 19.26
N VAL A 459 -1.94 38.22 19.35
CA VAL A 459 -1.51 36.86 19.72
C VAL A 459 -1.43 35.97 18.49
N PRO A 460 -0.50 35.00 18.43
CA PRO A 460 -0.49 33.98 17.39
C PRO A 460 -1.79 33.18 17.37
N VAL A 461 -2.21 32.77 16.19
CA VAL A 461 -3.45 32.00 15.98
C VAL A 461 -3.20 30.53 16.22
N GLU A 462 -4.11 29.87 16.93
CA GLU A 462 -4.07 28.43 17.15
C GLU A 462 -4.47 27.69 15.90
N MET A 463 -3.70 26.68 15.51
CA MET A 463 -3.92 25.96 14.25
C MET A 463 -4.16 24.46 14.43
N GLY A 464 -4.97 23.89 13.54
CA GLY A 464 -5.08 22.45 13.33
C GLY A 464 -4.90 22.10 11.85
N CYS A 465 -4.35 20.92 11.56
CA CYS A 465 -4.24 20.37 10.21
C CYS A 465 -4.81 18.95 10.18
N TYR A 466 -5.62 18.67 9.17
CA TYR A 466 -6.38 17.43 9.08
C TYR A 466 -6.24 16.91 7.65
N GLY A 467 -5.62 15.76 7.44
CA GLY A 467 -5.34 15.15 6.15
C GLY A 467 -6.13 13.86 5.91
N ILE A 468 -6.63 13.65 4.68
CA ILE A 468 -7.16 12.36 4.21
C ILE A 468 -6.57 12.08 2.83
N GLY A 469 -5.95 10.91 2.64
CA GLY A 469 -5.41 10.48 1.35
C GLY A 469 -6.49 9.86 0.47
N LEU A 470 -7.11 10.62 -0.43
CA LEU A 470 -8.20 10.10 -1.28
C LEU A 470 -7.73 9.00 -2.23
N SER A 471 -6.56 9.17 -2.87
CA SER A 471 -6.00 8.11 -3.72
C SER A 471 -5.66 6.86 -2.91
N ARG A 472 -5.20 7.03 -1.66
CA ARG A 472 -4.91 5.93 -0.75
C ARG A 472 -6.19 5.20 -0.33
N ILE A 473 -7.25 5.92 0.03
CA ILE A 473 -8.58 5.34 0.33
C ILE A 473 -9.12 4.58 -0.88
N PHE A 474 -9.00 5.14 -2.08
CA PHE A 474 -9.40 4.46 -3.31
C PHE A 474 -8.72 3.09 -3.42
N GLY A 475 -7.40 3.05 -3.27
CA GLY A 475 -6.62 1.81 -3.30
C GLY A 475 -6.99 0.87 -2.15
N ALA A 476 -7.19 1.40 -0.94
CA ALA A 476 -7.50 0.64 0.25
C ALA A 476 -8.88 -0.03 0.17
N VAL A 477 -9.89 0.64 -0.38
CA VAL A 477 -11.21 0.04 -0.65
C VAL A 477 -11.07 -1.10 -1.64
N ALA A 478 -10.34 -0.88 -2.74
CA ALA A 478 -10.13 -1.92 -3.74
C ALA A 478 -9.38 -3.14 -3.15
N GLU A 479 -8.41 -2.93 -2.27
CA GLU A 479 -7.69 -4.02 -1.62
C GLU A 479 -8.54 -4.75 -0.57
N HIS A 480 -9.30 -4.02 0.24
CA HIS A 480 -10.02 -4.57 1.37
C HIS A 480 -11.34 -5.26 1.00
N LYS A 481 -12.03 -4.78 -0.05
CA LYS A 481 -13.35 -5.30 -0.46
C LYS A 481 -13.31 -6.21 -1.69
N ALA A 482 -12.21 -6.26 -2.45
CA ALA A 482 -12.12 -7.15 -3.60
C ALA A 482 -12.04 -8.64 -3.19
N ASP A 483 -12.42 -9.50 -4.10
CA ASP A 483 -12.40 -10.96 -3.94
C ASP A 483 -11.94 -11.63 -5.25
N GLU A 484 -12.06 -12.95 -5.37
CA GLU A 484 -11.58 -13.71 -6.53
C GLU A 484 -12.24 -13.32 -7.88
N ARG A 485 -13.52 -12.91 -7.90
CA ARG A 485 -14.18 -12.53 -9.18
C ARG A 485 -13.93 -11.08 -9.58
N GLY A 486 -13.53 -10.18 -8.67
CA GLY A 486 -13.24 -8.79 -9.02
C GLY A 486 -13.29 -7.80 -7.88
N LEU A 487 -13.51 -6.53 -8.24
CA LEU A 487 -13.68 -5.44 -7.28
C LEU A 487 -15.06 -5.51 -6.60
N GLN A 488 -15.18 -4.95 -5.41
CA GLN A 488 -16.47 -4.65 -4.80
C GLN A 488 -16.45 -3.26 -4.18
N TRP A 489 -17.38 -2.40 -4.59
CA TRP A 489 -17.43 -1.01 -4.15
C TRP A 489 -18.56 -0.77 -3.15
N PRO A 490 -18.33 0.05 -2.11
CA PRO A 490 -19.43 0.66 -1.37
C PRO A 490 -20.33 1.44 -2.35
N ARG A 491 -21.66 1.32 -2.20
CA ARG A 491 -22.63 1.93 -3.12
C ARG A 491 -22.40 3.44 -3.29
N ALA A 492 -21.96 4.12 -2.23
CA ALA A 492 -21.67 5.56 -2.22
C ALA A 492 -20.58 5.99 -3.22
N ILE A 493 -19.60 5.13 -3.51
CA ILE A 493 -18.45 5.49 -4.37
C ILE A 493 -18.31 4.63 -5.63
N ALA A 494 -19.12 3.58 -5.77
CA ALA A 494 -19.11 2.70 -6.95
C ALA A 494 -19.17 3.51 -8.27
N PRO A 495 -18.52 3.06 -9.36
CA PRO A 495 -18.56 3.79 -10.63
C PRO A 495 -19.99 4.02 -11.10
N PHE A 496 -20.83 2.99 -11.10
CA PHE A 496 -22.28 3.10 -11.20
C PHE A 496 -22.91 2.29 -10.09
N GLU A 497 -24.03 2.75 -9.53
CA GLU A 497 -24.75 2.00 -8.48
C GLU A 497 -25.41 0.75 -9.08
N ILE A 498 -25.95 0.89 -10.30
CA ILE A 498 -26.71 -0.15 -10.99
C ILE A 498 -26.21 -0.29 -12.44
N VAL A 499 -25.97 -1.53 -12.87
CA VAL A 499 -25.76 -1.87 -14.28
C VAL A 499 -26.91 -2.72 -14.81
N VAL A 500 -27.45 -2.35 -15.98
CA VAL A 500 -28.48 -3.11 -16.70
C VAL A 500 -27.81 -3.90 -17.82
N ILE A 501 -27.96 -5.22 -17.83
CA ILE A 501 -27.32 -6.13 -18.79
C ILE A 501 -28.38 -6.91 -19.58
N PRO A 502 -28.58 -6.60 -20.88
CA PRO A 502 -29.48 -7.37 -21.71
C PRO A 502 -28.86 -8.67 -22.24
N SER A 503 -29.61 -9.77 -22.19
CA SER A 503 -29.13 -11.09 -22.61
C SER A 503 -29.04 -11.26 -24.14
N SER A 504 -29.86 -10.54 -24.90
CA SER A 504 -30.02 -10.70 -26.37
C SER A 504 -29.71 -9.42 -27.16
N GLY A 505 -28.84 -8.55 -26.61
CA GLY A 505 -28.55 -7.23 -27.19
C GLY A 505 -29.58 -6.16 -26.84
N VAL A 506 -29.31 -4.91 -27.23
CA VAL A 506 -30.17 -3.76 -26.92
C VAL A 506 -31.27 -3.62 -27.97
N THR A 507 -32.51 -3.54 -27.50
CA THR A 507 -33.72 -3.29 -28.29
C THR A 507 -34.45 -2.03 -27.81
N ASP A 508 -35.43 -1.52 -28.56
CA ASP A 508 -36.23 -0.37 -28.12
C ASP A 508 -36.93 -0.64 -26.77
N ALA A 509 -37.44 -1.85 -26.56
CA ALA A 509 -38.00 -2.26 -25.27
C ALA A 509 -36.97 -2.21 -24.12
N THR A 510 -35.69 -2.49 -24.40
CA THR A 510 -34.60 -2.39 -23.41
C THR A 510 -34.35 -0.94 -23.04
N LEU A 511 -34.39 -0.05 -24.03
CA LEU A 511 -34.19 1.39 -23.86
C LEU A 511 -35.36 2.03 -23.09
N GLU A 512 -36.59 1.65 -23.41
CA GLU A 512 -37.79 2.07 -22.68
C GLU A 512 -37.76 1.58 -21.23
N PHE A 513 -37.33 0.33 -20.98
CA PHE A 513 -37.14 -0.18 -19.63
C PHE A 513 -36.11 0.64 -18.85
N TYR A 514 -34.95 0.94 -19.46
CA TYR A 514 -33.91 1.77 -18.84
C TYR A 514 -34.42 3.17 -18.49
N ASP A 515 -35.17 3.80 -19.39
CA ASP A 515 -35.75 5.14 -19.13
C ASP A 515 -36.80 5.08 -18.01
N LYS A 516 -37.66 4.06 -18.02
CA LYS A 516 -38.69 3.85 -17.00
C LYS A 516 -38.09 3.66 -15.61
N ILE A 517 -37.13 2.74 -15.46
CA ILE A 517 -36.52 2.46 -14.16
C ILE A 517 -35.73 3.67 -13.64
N SER A 518 -35.02 4.37 -14.52
CA SER A 518 -34.26 5.58 -14.15
C SER A 518 -35.19 6.69 -13.63
N CYS A 519 -36.34 6.88 -14.28
CA CYS A 519 -37.36 7.83 -13.83
C CYS A 519 -38.02 7.41 -12.50
N GLN A 520 -38.37 6.14 -12.35
CA GLN A 520 -39.01 5.61 -11.14
C GLN A 520 -38.09 5.69 -9.93
N LEU A 521 -36.81 5.30 -10.08
CA LEU A 521 -35.81 5.40 -9.02
C LEU A 521 -35.53 6.85 -8.62
N ALA A 522 -35.51 7.76 -9.59
CA ALA A 522 -35.38 9.18 -9.31
C ALA A 522 -36.55 9.73 -8.48
N ALA A 523 -37.77 9.23 -8.74
CA ALA A 523 -38.97 9.62 -7.99
C ALA A 523 -39.02 8.99 -6.60
N SER A 524 -38.64 7.73 -6.43
CA SER A 524 -38.72 7.00 -5.15
C SER A 524 -37.67 7.44 -4.14
N GLU A 525 -36.42 7.64 -4.56
CA GLU A 525 -35.32 8.00 -3.65
C GLU A 525 -35.18 9.52 -3.44
N GLY A 526 -35.95 10.34 -4.17
CA GLY A 526 -35.80 11.80 -4.15
C GLY A 526 -34.45 12.30 -4.68
N ARG A 527 -33.65 11.41 -5.29
CA ARG A 527 -32.36 11.67 -5.92
C ARG A 527 -32.22 10.84 -7.19
N THR A 528 -31.45 11.29 -8.16
CA THR A 528 -31.14 10.45 -9.34
C THR A 528 -30.27 9.26 -8.89
N VAL A 529 -30.77 8.04 -9.04
CA VAL A 529 -29.98 6.81 -8.86
C VAL A 529 -29.12 6.57 -10.08
N ASP A 530 -27.85 6.29 -9.83
CA ASP A 530 -26.84 6.26 -10.87
C ASP A 530 -26.80 4.91 -11.62
N THR A 531 -27.48 4.85 -12.77
CA THR A 531 -27.72 3.63 -13.54
C THR A 531 -27.05 3.69 -14.92
N VAL A 532 -26.43 2.58 -15.35
CA VAL A 532 -25.79 2.45 -16.68
C VAL A 532 -26.30 1.23 -17.44
N LEU A 533 -26.43 1.35 -18.76
CA LEU A 533 -26.79 0.25 -19.65
C LEU A 533 -25.54 -0.35 -20.31
N ASP A 534 -25.38 -1.66 -20.25
CA ASP A 534 -24.36 -2.38 -21.02
C ASP A 534 -24.85 -2.69 -22.45
N ASP A 535 -24.67 -1.72 -23.33
CA ASP A 535 -24.99 -1.78 -24.76
C ASP A 535 -23.85 -2.30 -25.64
N ARG A 536 -22.75 -2.78 -25.06
CA ARG A 536 -21.60 -3.27 -25.82
C ARG A 536 -21.97 -4.54 -26.60
N LYS A 537 -21.39 -4.69 -27.80
CA LYS A 537 -21.60 -5.84 -28.70
C LYS A 537 -20.75 -7.05 -28.30
N MET A 538 -20.91 -7.51 -27.05
CA MET A 538 -20.19 -8.65 -26.47
C MET A 538 -21.15 -9.75 -26.03
N THR A 539 -20.64 -10.97 -25.84
CA THR A 539 -21.45 -12.10 -25.35
C THR A 539 -21.95 -11.84 -23.93
N PHE A 540 -23.10 -12.40 -23.57
CA PHE A 540 -23.67 -12.23 -22.23
C PHE A 540 -22.70 -12.69 -21.13
N GLY A 541 -22.04 -13.84 -21.32
CA GLY A 541 -21.04 -14.35 -20.37
C GLY A 541 -19.87 -13.37 -20.17
N TRP A 542 -19.38 -12.76 -21.25
CA TRP A 542 -18.34 -11.74 -21.16
C TRP A 542 -18.82 -10.50 -20.39
N LYS A 543 -20.05 -10.03 -20.64
CA LYS A 543 -20.62 -8.87 -19.93
C LYS A 543 -20.75 -9.12 -18.43
N MET A 544 -21.16 -10.33 -18.04
CA MET A 544 -21.26 -10.71 -16.63
C MET A 544 -19.88 -10.76 -15.96
N GLN A 545 -18.88 -11.34 -16.62
CA GLN A 545 -17.49 -11.35 -16.12
C GLN A 545 -16.92 -9.93 -15.99
N ASP A 546 -17.19 -9.06 -16.95
CA ASP A 546 -16.78 -7.66 -16.89
C ASP A 546 -17.48 -6.88 -15.76
N ALA A 547 -18.78 -7.12 -15.57
CA ALA A 547 -19.54 -6.53 -14.47
C ALA A 547 -19.03 -6.96 -13.09
N ASP A 548 -18.69 -8.25 -12.95
CA ASP A 548 -18.04 -8.78 -11.75
C ASP A 548 -16.66 -8.17 -11.51
N MET A 549 -15.87 -8.00 -12.58
CA MET A 549 -14.54 -7.40 -12.51
C MET A 549 -14.58 -5.93 -12.06
N ILE A 550 -15.47 -5.15 -12.67
CA ILE A 550 -15.66 -3.73 -12.36
C ILE A 550 -16.26 -3.55 -10.96
N GLY A 551 -17.11 -4.48 -10.52
CA GLY A 551 -17.66 -4.51 -9.17
C GLY A 551 -18.91 -3.65 -8.96
N TYR A 552 -19.83 -3.65 -9.93
CA TYR A 552 -21.11 -2.94 -9.77
C TYR A 552 -21.90 -3.49 -8.56
N PRO A 553 -22.39 -2.65 -7.63
CA PRO A 553 -23.11 -3.11 -6.44
C PRO A 553 -24.38 -3.89 -6.77
N VAL A 554 -25.11 -3.44 -7.79
CA VAL A 554 -26.35 -4.08 -8.26
C VAL A 554 -26.28 -4.33 -9.77
N VAL A 555 -26.58 -5.56 -10.17
CA VAL A 555 -26.67 -5.99 -11.56
C VAL A 555 -28.12 -6.38 -11.86
N VAL A 556 -28.73 -5.76 -12.86
CA VAL A 556 -30.08 -6.08 -13.35
C VAL A 556 -29.97 -6.76 -14.71
N VAL A 557 -30.35 -8.02 -14.79
CA VAL A 557 -30.26 -8.83 -16.01
C VAL A 557 -31.62 -8.91 -16.70
N LEU A 558 -31.66 -8.52 -17.98
CA LEU A 558 -32.83 -8.62 -18.84
C LEU A 558 -32.75 -9.89 -19.68
N GLY A 559 -33.19 -10.99 -19.06
CA GLY A 559 -33.19 -12.34 -19.64
C GLY A 559 -34.44 -12.68 -20.45
N ARG A 560 -34.66 -13.98 -20.69
CA ARG A 560 -35.86 -14.49 -21.35
C ARG A 560 -37.13 -14.23 -20.53
N ALA A 561 -37.06 -14.41 -19.21
CA ALA A 561 -38.18 -14.16 -18.29
C ALA A 561 -38.68 -12.71 -18.34
N TRP A 562 -37.80 -11.74 -18.62
CA TRP A 562 -38.19 -10.35 -18.77
C TRP A 562 -39.05 -10.13 -20.03
N ARG A 563 -38.65 -10.75 -21.15
CA ARG A 563 -39.41 -10.64 -22.42
C ARG A 563 -40.76 -11.36 -22.36
N ASP A 564 -40.80 -12.52 -21.71
CA ASP A 564 -41.99 -13.38 -21.74
C ASP A 564 -42.99 -13.03 -20.63
N LYS A 565 -42.49 -12.59 -19.45
CA LYS A 565 -43.29 -12.44 -18.21
C LYS A 565 -43.11 -11.09 -17.52
N GLY A 566 -42.25 -10.20 -18.01
CA GLY A 566 -41.97 -8.93 -17.34
C GLY A 566 -41.22 -9.07 -16.01
N ILE A 567 -40.39 -10.11 -15.87
CA ILE A 567 -39.63 -10.39 -14.64
C ILE A 567 -38.12 -10.24 -14.92
N CYS A 568 -37.43 -9.38 -14.15
CA CYS A 568 -36.00 -9.16 -14.25
C CYS A 568 -35.25 -9.95 -13.16
N GLU A 569 -34.03 -10.37 -13.46
CA GLU A 569 -33.15 -10.94 -12.44
C GLU A 569 -32.30 -9.82 -11.83
N VAL A 570 -32.29 -9.70 -10.50
CA VAL A 570 -31.50 -8.72 -9.74
C VAL A 570 -30.45 -9.46 -8.93
N GLN A 571 -29.19 -9.05 -9.08
CA GLN A 571 -28.07 -9.60 -8.33
C GLN A 571 -27.42 -8.50 -7.48
N CYS A 572 -27.16 -8.81 -6.21
CA CYS A 572 -26.34 -7.97 -5.34
C CYS A 572 -25.26 -8.83 -4.70
N ARG A 573 -24.02 -8.56 -5.08
CA ARG A 573 -22.89 -9.43 -4.76
C ARG A 573 -22.53 -9.39 -3.27
N SER A 574 -22.49 -8.22 -2.66
CA SER A 574 -22.16 -8.03 -1.24
C SER A 574 -23.16 -8.70 -0.30
N LEU A 575 -24.42 -8.83 -0.74
CA LEU A 575 -25.49 -9.51 -0.01
C LEU A 575 -25.67 -10.98 -0.42
N SER A 576 -24.82 -11.50 -1.32
CA SER A 576 -24.97 -12.84 -1.92
C SER A 576 -26.39 -13.11 -2.45
N LEU A 577 -27.03 -12.08 -3.00
CA LEU A 577 -28.44 -12.07 -3.36
C LEU A 577 -28.63 -12.26 -4.86
N LYS A 578 -29.57 -13.12 -5.24
CA LYS A 578 -29.99 -13.35 -6.62
C LYS A 578 -31.49 -13.66 -6.67
N GLU A 579 -32.29 -12.68 -7.09
CA GLU A 579 -33.75 -12.77 -7.05
C GLU A 579 -34.40 -12.36 -8.36
N ASN A 580 -35.58 -12.92 -8.64
CA ASN A 580 -36.39 -12.59 -9.80
C ASN A 580 -37.51 -11.64 -9.36
N ILE A 581 -37.48 -10.40 -9.86
CA ILE A 581 -38.34 -9.32 -9.42
C ILE A 581 -39.22 -8.85 -10.60
N PRO A 582 -40.55 -8.75 -10.42
CA PRO A 582 -41.43 -8.11 -11.40
C PRO A 582 -41.02 -6.66 -11.68
N VAL A 583 -41.11 -6.22 -12.93
CA VAL A 583 -40.69 -4.87 -13.35
C VAL A 583 -41.44 -3.76 -12.58
N GLU A 584 -42.70 -4.00 -12.19
CA GLU A 584 -43.48 -3.06 -11.37
C GLU A 584 -42.91 -2.82 -9.97
N ASP A 585 -42.35 -3.85 -9.33
CA ASP A 585 -41.84 -3.79 -7.96
C ASP A 585 -40.36 -3.41 -7.89
N LEU A 586 -39.67 -3.44 -9.02
CA LEU A 586 -38.22 -3.30 -9.10
C LEU A 586 -37.70 -2.00 -8.48
N ALA A 587 -38.34 -0.86 -8.74
CA ALA A 587 -37.89 0.43 -8.20
C ALA A 587 -37.99 0.47 -6.66
N THR A 588 -39.07 -0.08 -6.10
CA THR A 588 -39.28 -0.19 -4.65
C THR A 588 -38.28 -1.14 -4.02
N TYR A 589 -38.06 -2.28 -4.67
CA TYR A 589 -37.10 -3.29 -4.22
C TYR A 589 -35.66 -2.74 -4.19
N LEU A 590 -35.22 -2.09 -5.28
CA LEU A 590 -33.89 -1.46 -5.37
C LEU A 590 -33.69 -0.35 -4.33
N ALA A 591 -34.74 0.43 -4.03
CA ALA A 591 -34.71 1.44 -2.97
C ALA A 591 -34.62 0.82 -1.57
N SER A 592 -35.23 -0.36 -1.37
CA SER A 592 -35.14 -1.12 -0.11
C SER A 592 -33.76 -1.79 0.09
N MET A 593 -33.00 -2.02 -0.97
CA MET A 593 -31.63 -2.57 -0.90
C MET A 593 -30.61 -1.52 -0.48
N ASN A 594 -30.79 -0.97 0.72
CA ASN A 594 -29.81 -0.14 1.39
C ASN A 594 -29.05 -1.02 2.40
N PRO A 595 -27.70 -1.01 2.45
CA PRO A 595 -26.93 -1.86 3.37
C PRO A 595 -27.30 -1.68 4.85
N GLN A 596 -27.93 -0.56 5.21
CA GLN A 596 -28.40 -0.29 6.57
C GLN A 596 -29.80 -0.86 6.90
N ASN A 597 -30.54 -1.42 5.94
CA ASN A 597 -31.85 -2.05 6.14
C ASN A 597 -32.13 -3.10 5.02
N PRO A 598 -31.60 -4.33 5.13
CA PRO A 598 -31.88 -5.37 4.14
C PRO A 598 -33.35 -5.83 4.23
N PRO A 599 -33.99 -6.22 3.11
CA PRO A 599 -35.29 -6.89 3.15
C PRO A 599 -35.20 -8.22 3.93
N HIS A 600 -36.29 -8.58 4.60
CA HIS A 600 -36.37 -9.70 5.55
C HIS A 600 -35.65 -10.97 5.07
N GLY A 601 -34.54 -11.33 5.72
CA GLY A 601 -33.84 -12.61 5.54
C GLY A 601 -32.39 -12.53 5.06
N ALA A 602 -31.89 -11.36 4.62
CA ALA A 602 -30.50 -11.19 4.18
C ALA A 602 -29.65 -10.53 5.27
N HIS A 603 -28.90 -11.32 6.04
CA HIS A 603 -27.88 -10.79 6.96
C HIS A 603 -26.57 -10.51 6.18
N PRO A 604 -25.90 -9.37 6.40
CA PRO A 604 -24.55 -9.17 5.89
C PRO A 604 -23.62 -10.24 6.48
N ASN A 605 -22.79 -10.83 5.62
CA ASN A 605 -21.83 -11.86 6.01
C ASN A 605 -20.88 -11.30 7.08
N PRO A 606 -20.89 -11.82 8.33
CA PRO A 606 -19.92 -11.39 9.32
C PRO A 606 -18.57 -12.02 8.96
N ASN A 607 -17.63 -11.20 8.46
CA ASN A 607 -16.19 -11.48 8.33
C ASN A 607 -15.76 -12.92 7.90
N PRO A 608 -15.11 -13.10 6.73
CA PRO A 608 -14.36 -14.32 6.49
C PRO A 608 -13.04 -14.26 7.27
N LYS A 609 -13.05 -14.64 8.54
CA LYS A 609 -11.82 -14.99 9.30
C LYS A 609 -12.08 -16.18 10.20
N SER A 610 -11.80 -17.39 9.71
CA SER A 610 -11.41 -18.52 10.58
C SER A 610 -10.81 -19.74 9.87
N ASP A 611 -10.10 -19.61 8.73
CA ASP A 611 -9.54 -20.81 8.07
C ASP A 611 -8.12 -20.65 7.52
N CYS A 612 -7.26 -19.96 8.26
CA CYS A 612 -5.82 -19.87 7.93
C CYS A 612 -4.89 -20.36 9.06
N GLN A 613 -5.42 -21.07 10.08
CA GLN A 613 -4.63 -21.46 11.26
C GLN A 613 -4.37 -22.97 11.44
N THR A 614 -4.69 -23.82 10.46
CA THR A 614 -4.41 -25.27 10.57
C THR A 614 -3.81 -25.83 9.29
N ARG A 615 -2.53 -25.53 9.03
CA ARG A 615 -1.68 -26.31 8.12
C ARG A 615 -0.18 -26.11 8.40
N LEU A 616 0.19 -26.09 9.66
CA LEU A 616 1.58 -26.18 10.13
C LEU A 616 1.55 -27.04 11.38
N ASP A 617 1.49 -28.36 11.21
CA ASP A 617 1.99 -29.38 12.17
C ASP A 617 1.52 -30.77 11.75
N SER A 618 2.13 -31.33 10.71
CA SER A 618 2.26 -32.77 10.55
C SER A 618 3.30 -33.06 9.49
N HIS A 619 4.53 -33.36 9.91
CA HIS A 619 5.46 -34.35 9.33
C HIS A 619 6.86 -34.16 9.92
N ARG A 620 7.02 -34.53 11.20
CA ARG A 620 8.29 -35.06 11.73
C ARG A 620 8.12 -36.58 11.80
N GLY A 621 8.97 -37.32 11.08
CA GLY A 621 8.96 -38.79 11.18
C GLY A 621 9.76 -39.55 10.12
N ALA A 622 11.09 -39.53 10.28
CA ALA A 622 12.01 -40.68 10.11
C ALA A 622 12.36 -41.29 8.73
N ASN A 623 13.63 -41.75 8.69
CA ASN A 623 14.32 -42.69 7.79
C ASN A 623 14.83 -42.13 6.45
N ALA A 624 16.12 -41.78 6.29
CA ALA A 624 17.33 -42.61 6.28
C ALA A 624 17.35 -43.67 5.15
N SER A 625 18.11 -43.43 4.08
CA SER A 625 19.22 -44.30 3.62
C SER A 625 19.63 -44.08 2.16
N ARG A 626 20.96 -43.96 1.98
CA ARG A 626 21.80 -44.47 0.88
C ARG A 626 21.62 -43.94 -0.55
N VAL A 627 22.58 -43.09 -0.91
CA VAL A 627 23.16 -42.94 -2.26
C VAL A 627 23.91 -44.21 -2.65
N PRO A 628 23.92 -44.58 -3.94
CA PRO A 628 25.17 -45.03 -4.55
C PRO A 628 25.51 -44.28 -5.85
N GLU A 629 26.79 -43.95 -5.94
CA GLU A 629 27.53 -43.49 -7.12
C GLU A 629 27.59 -44.60 -8.19
N HIS A 630 27.66 -44.23 -9.49
CA HIS A 630 28.78 -44.63 -10.36
C HIS A 630 28.75 -44.04 -11.78
N HIS A 631 29.86 -43.38 -12.09
CA HIS A 631 30.71 -43.40 -13.29
C HIS A 631 30.18 -43.41 -14.75
N PHE A 632 30.57 -42.33 -15.43
CA PHE A 632 31.00 -42.14 -16.83
C PHE A 632 31.45 -43.39 -17.62
N SER A 633 31.12 -43.42 -18.93
CA SER A 633 32.11 -43.55 -20.03
C SER A 633 31.52 -43.56 -21.46
N LYS A 634 32.03 -42.62 -22.29
CA LYS A 634 32.39 -42.67 -23.74
C LYS A 634 31.35 -42.59 -24.88
N ASN A 635 31.47 -41.46 -25.61
CA ASN A 635 31.23 -41.16 -27.05
C ASN A 635 31.96 -42.12 -28.05
N PRO A 636 31.87 -41.94 -29.39
CA PRO A 636 30.83 -41.40 -30.29
C PRO A 636 30.63 -42.21 -31.62
N THR A 637 29.62 -41.90 -32.44
CA THR A 637 29.76 -41.86 -33.93
C THR A 637 28.62 -41.09 -34.59
N GLN A 638 28.97 -40.17 -35.49
CA GLN A 638 28.07 -39.41 -36.36
C GLN A 638 27.83 -40.17 -37.68
N GLN A 639 26.59 -40.16 -38.20
CA GLN A 639 26.25 -39.66 -39.54
C GLN A 639 24.72 -39.64 -39.77
N PRO A 640 24.21 -38.83 -40.71
CA PRO A 640 22.87 -38.25 -40.67
C PRO A 640 21.87 -39.07 -41.48
N ASN A 641 20.60 -39.14 -41.05
CA ASN A 641 19.49 -39.45 -41.95
C ASN A 641 18.14 -39.07 -41.32
N ASN A 642 17.31 -38.44 -42.17
CA ASN A 642 15.88 -38.10 -42.10
C ASN A 642 15.08 -38.40 -40.80
N PRO A 643 14.17 -37.48 -40.37
CA PRO A 643 13.32 -37.72 -39.22
C PRO A 643 12.40 -38.93 -39.46
N PRO A 644 12.27 -39.85 -38.49
CA PRO A 644 11.49 -41.07 -38.67
C PRO A 644 9.99 -40.79 -38.61
N ARG A 645 9.27 -41.49 -39.49
CA ARG A 645 7.81 -41.58 -39.49
C ARG A 645 7.39 -42.48 -38.30
N VAL A 646 6.80 -41.91 -37.27
CA VAL A 646 6.31 -42.64 -36.09
C VAL A 646 5.14 -43.52 -36.53
N LYS A 647 5.18 -44.82 -36.18
CA LYS A 647 4.08 -45.77 -36.38
C LYS A 647 3.07 -45.61 -35.24
N PRO A 648 1.76 -45.74 -35.49
CA PRO A 648 0.74 -45.65 -34.45
C PRO A 648 0.72 -46.96 -33.65
N THR A 649 1.51 -47.04 -32.56
CA THR A 649 1.38 -48.10 -31.54
C THR A 649 2.10 -47.80 -30.23
N ASP A 650 2.61 -46.59 -30.00
CA ASP A 650 3.33 -46.27 -28.77
C ASP A 650 2.37 -45.72 -27.70
N ALA A 651 2.28 -46.41 -26.57
CA ALA A 651 1.48 -46.01 -25.43
C ALA A 651 1.97 -44.69 -24.80
N ILE A 652 1.05 -43.78 -24.48
CA ILE A 652 1.38 -42.49 -23.86
C ILE A 652 1.50 -42.68 -22.35
N THR A 653 2.65 -42.32 -21.78
CA THR A 653 2.87 -42.33 -20.32
C THR A 653 2.46 -40.98 -19.73
N MET A 654 1.47 -40.99 -18.82
CA MET A 654 1.07 -39.82 -18.04
C MET A 654 1.92 -39.68 -16.76
N SER A 655 1.76 -38.58 -16.02
CA SER A 655 2.47 -38.27 -14.76
C SER A 655 2.31 -39.34 -13.67
N THR A 656 1.32 -40.23 -13.80
CA THR A 656 1.03 -41.36 -12.91
C THR A 656 1.78 -42.66 -13.24
N GLY A 657 2.54 -42.70 -14.34
CA GLY A 657 3.43 -43.83 -14.68
C GLY A 657 2.79 -45.02 -15.42
N GLU A 658 1.46 -45.05 -15.61
CA GLU A 658 0.80 -46.11 -16.37
C GLU A 658 0.69 -45.80 -17.88
N PRO A 659 0.96 -46.77 -18.78
CA PRO A 659 0.84 -46.60 -20.22
C PRO A 659 -0.64 -46.62 -20.66
N ILE A 660 -1.11 -45.51 -21.23
CA ILE A 660 -2.47 -45.39 -21.75
C ILE A 660 -2.51 -45.76 -23.23
N ASN A 661 -3.42 -46.67 -23.60
CA ASN A 661 -3.71 -47.00 -25.00
C ASN A 661 -4.76 -46.03 -25.56
N LEU A 662 -4.38 -45.25 -26.56
CA LEU A 662 -5.22 -44.18 -27.14
C LEU A 662 -6.39 -44.74 -27.98
N ASP A 663 -6.24 -45.94 -28.54
CA ASP A 663 -7.24 -46.53 -29.42
C ASP A 663 -8.47 -47.02 -28.66
N THR A 664 -8.37 -47.25 -27.35
CA THR A 664 -9.49 -47.74 -26.52
C THR A 664 -10.34 -46.63 -25.92
N LEU A 665 -9.92 -45.35 -26.00
CA LEU A 665 -10.60 -44.22 -25.35
C LEU A 665 -11.70 -43.61 -26.21
N GLU A 666 -12.81 -43.19 -25.61
CA GLU A 666 -13.88 -42.47 -26.32
C GLU A 666 -13.45 -41.04 -26.73
N PRO A 667 -14.07 -40.42 -27.76
CA PRO A 667 -13.71 -39.07 -28.21
C PRO A 667 -13.76 -38.00 -27.11
N GLN A 668 -14.70 -38.11 -26.15
CA GLN A 668 -14.78 -37.19 -25.01
C GLN A 668 -13.60 -37.36 -24.05
N GLN A 669 -13.17 -38.59 -23.79
CA GLN A 669 -12.01 -38.88 -22.94
C GLN A 669 -10.70 -38.43 -23.60
N LEU A 670 -10.56 -38.63 -24.91
CA LEU A 670 -9.41 -38.12 -25.68
C LEU A 670 -9.33 -36.58 -25.66
N SER A 671 -10.48 -35.88 -25.70
CA SER A 671 -10.52 -34.43 -25.58
C SER A 671 -10.07 -33.94 -24.20
N GLN A 672 -10.40 -34.68 -23.13
CA GLN A 672 -9.95 -34.36 -21.77
C GLN A 672 -8.45 -34.60 -21.60
N VAL A 673 -7.92 -35.73 -22.10
CA VAL A 673 -6.47 -36.02 -22.08
C VAL A 673 -5.70 -34.98 -22.88
N LYS A 674 -6.24 -34.53 -24.03
CA LYS A 674 -5.67 -33.43 -24.80
C LYS A 674 -5.61 -32.13 -23.97
N GLN A 675 -6.73 -31.75 -23.37
CA GLN A 675 -6.80 -30.53 -22.55
C GLN A 675 -5.77 -30.55 -21.41
N GLN A 676 -5.63 -31.67 -20.71
CA GLN A 676 -4.64 -31.82 -19.64
C GLN A 676 -3.20 -31.72 -20.17
N LEU A 677 -2.89 -32.33 -21.31
CA LEU A 677 -1.57 -32.23 -21.94
C LEU A 677 -1.25 -30.81 -22.43
N ASP A 678 -2.26 -30.08 -22.93
CA ASP A 678 -2.12 -28.69 -23.35
C ASP A 678 -1.85 -27.77 -22.15
N GLU A 679 -2.56 -27.96 -21.03
CA GLU A 679 -2.32 -27.23 -19.77
C GLU A 679 -0.92 -27.50 -19.21
N GLU A 680 -0.49 -28.78 -19.17
CA GLU A 680 0.86 -29.15 -18.75
C GLU A 680 1.93 -28.54 -19.67
N LEU A 681 1.69 -28.52 -20.98
CA LEU A 681 2.60 -27.96 -21.97
C LEU A 681 2.73 -26.43 -21.83
N GLU A 682 1.63 -25.73 -21.57
CA GLU A 682 1.62 -24.28 -21.31
C GLU A 682 2.44 -23.94 -20.05
N HIS A 683 2.26 -24.71 -18.97
CA HIS A 683 3.03 -24.57 -17.74
C HIS A 683 4.53 -24.82 -17.96
N LEU A 684 4.89 -25.89 -18.67
CA LEU A 684 6.29 -26.23 -18.97
C LEU A 684 6.95 -25.19 -19.89
N THR A 685 6.21 -24.66 -20.87
CA THR A 685 6.69 -23.61 -21.77
C THR A 685 6.94 -22.30 -21.02
N THR A 686 6.05 -21.95 -20.09
CA THR A 686 6.20 -20.78 -19.21
C THR A 686 7.41 -20.93 -18.29
N SER A 687 7.58 -22.11 -17.68
CA SER A 687 8.73 -22.44 -16.84
C SER A 687 10.05 -22.37 -17.63
N TYR A 688 10.05 -22.86 -18.87
CA TYR A 688 11.20 -22.78 -19.77
C TYR A 688 11.57 -21.32 -20.08
N ALA A 689 10.58 -20.48 -20.41
CA ALA A 689 10.81 -19.06 -20.67
C ALA A 689 11.39 -18.31 -19.45
N GLN A 690 10.91 -18.61 -18.25
CA GLN A 690 11.41 -18.03 -17.00
C GLN A 690 12.86 -18.47 -16.70
N LEU A 691 13.16 -19.77 -16.80
CA LEU A 691 14.51 -20.30 -16.57
C LEU A 691 15.51 -19.80 -17.62
N HIS A 692 15.08 -19.69 -18.88
CA HIS A 692 15.90 -19.13 -19.95
C HIS A 692 16.18 -17.63 -19.73
N GLY A 693 15.17 -16.88 -19.29
CA GLY A 693 15.34 -15.48 -18.87
C GLY A 693 16.31 -15.32 -17.71
N ALA A 694 16.23 -16.19 -16.70
CA ALA A 694 17.17 -16.21 -15.57
C ALA A 694 18.60 -16.55 -16.02
N GLN A 695 18.77 -17.54 -16.90
CA GLN A 695 20.08 -17.90 -17.44
C GLN A 695 20.74 -16.72 -18.18
N ASN A 696 19.96 -15.99 -18.99
CA ASN A 696 20.46 -14.81 -19.69
C ASN A 696 20.92 -13.71 -18.74
N LYS A 697 20.17 -13.44 -17.67
CA LYS A 697 20.58 -12.49 -16.63
C LYS A 697 21.91 -12.88 -15.98
N PHE A 698 22.08 -14.17 -15.61
CA PHE A 698 23.36 -14.62 -15.03
C PHE A 698 24.52 -14.54 -16.02
N LYS A 699 24.29 -14.82 -17.32
CA LYS A 699 25.30 -14.63 -18.38
C LYS A 699 25.67 -13.15 -18.57
N GLU A 700 24.71 -12.23 -18.45
CA GLU A 700 24.98 -10.78 -18.47
C GLU A 700 25.79 -10.34 -17.24
N CYS A 701 25.43 -10.80 -16.04
CA CYS A 701 26.22 -10.55 -14.83
C CYS A 701 27.66 -11.08 -14.97
N LEU A 702 27.83 -12.29 -15.51
CA LEU A 702 29.16 -12.85 -15.79
C LEU A 702 29.96 -11.98 -16.76
N ARG A 703 29.33 -11.48 -17.83
CA ARG A 703 29.97 -10.54 -18.77
C ARG A 703 30.41 -9.24 -18.10
N CYS A 704 29.63 -8.71 -17.16
CA CYS A 704 30.00 -7.52 -16.39
C CYS A 704 31.18 -7.76 -15.44
N VAL A 705 31.26 -8.95 -14.83
CA VAL A 705 32.42 -9.33 -14.00
C VAL A 705 33.67 -9.51 -14.88
N ASP A 706 33.52 -10.14 -16.04
CA ASP A 706 34.61 -10.40 -17.00
C ASP A 706 35.18 -9.12 -17.60
N SER A 707 34.34 -8.15 -17.95
CA SER A 707 34.80 -6.87 -18.50
C SER A 707 35.67 -6.09 -17.50
N ARG A 708 35.39 -6.23 -16.20
CA ARG A 708 36.19 -5.63 -15.11
C ARG A 708 37.47 -6.40 -14.81
N THR A 709 37.44 -7.73 -14.94
CA THR A 709 38.63 -8.57 -14.73
C THR A 709 39.68 -8.30 -15.83
N LYS A 710 39.24 -7.98 -17.06
CA LYS A 710 40.15 -7.63 -18.17
C LYS A 710 40.74 -6.21 -18.06
N SER A 711 40.05 -5.28 -17.40
CA SER A 711 40.55 -3.91 -17.22
C SER A 711 41.62 -3.76 -16.14
N SER A 712 41.88 -4.78 -15.31
CA SER A 712 42.94 -4.74 -14.29
C SER A 712 44.35 -4.98 -14.87
N ASP A 713 44.46 -5.58 -16.05
CA ASP A 713 45.75 -5.90 -16.69
C ASP A 713 46.28 -4.77 -17.60
N ASP A 714 45.45 -3.75 -17.88
CA ASP A 714 45.79 -2.65 -18.78
C ASP A 714 46.11 -1.38 -17.97
N LYS A 715 47.40 -1.11 -17.74
CA LYS A 715 47.91 0.02 -16.91
C LYS A 715 47.62 1.43 -17.49
N THR A 716 46.73 1.56 -18.46
CA THR A 716 46.47 2.81 -19.19
C THR A 716 44.99 3.16 -19.39
N ALA A 717 44.08 2.71 -18.52
CA ALA A 717 42.68 3.15 -18.54
C ALA A 717 42.34 4.07 -17.35
N SER A 718 42.56 5.37 -17.54
CA SER A 718 41.97 6.41 -16.68
C SER A 718 40.48 6.53 -16.94
N SER A 719 39.64 5.85 -16.14
CA SER A 719 38.27 6.30 -15.83
C SER A 719 37.61 5.33 -14.84
N ASN A 720 37.71 5.62 -13.54
CA ASN A 720 36.83 5.04 -12.50
C ASN A 720 35.38 5.56 -12.61
N SER A 721 35.06 6.30 -13.67
CA SER A 721 33.73 6.84 -13.92
C SER A 721 32.82 5.75 -14.49
N VAL A 722 31.78 5.42 -13.75
CA VAL A 722 30.70 4.51 -14.15
C VAL A 722 29.40 5.29 -14.30
N LEU A 723 28.52 4.82 -15.17
CA LEU A 723 27.15 5.33 -15.23
C LEU A 723 26.30 4.51 -14.26
N VAL A 724 25.92 5.12 -13.14
CA VAL A 724 25.05 4.53 -12.12
C VAL A 724 23.60 4.73 -12.56
N PRO A 725 22.84 3.65 -12.83
CA PRO A 725 21.42 3.77 -13.12
C PRO A 725 20.68 4.20 -11.85
N LEU A 726 19.96 5.33 -11.92
CA LEU A 726 18.96 5.70 -10.91
C LEU A 726 17.59 5.11 -11.24
N THR A 727 17.34 4.86 -12.53
CA THR A 727 16.14 4.17 -13.04
C THR A 727 16.52 3.38 -14.30
N ASN A 728 15.59 2.61 -14.87
CA ASN A 728 15.79 1.92 -16.15
C ASN A 728 16.08 2.85 -17.35
N SER A 729 15.93 4.18 -17.19
CA SER A 729 16.09 5.16 -18.29
C SER A 729 17.00 6.33 -17.94
N LEU A 730 17.50 6.42 -16.69
CA LEU A 730 18.29 7.56 -16.21
C LEU A 730 19.58 7.05 -15.56
N TYR A 731 20.71 7.52 -16.08
CA TYR A 731 22.05 7.20 -15.59
C TYR A 731 22.77 8.48 -15.18
N VAL A 732 23.42 8.46 -14.02
CA VAL A 732 24.30 9.54 -13.56
C VAL A 732 25.73 9.04 -13.53
N LYS A 733 26.66 9.95 -13.80
CA LYS A 733 28.09 9.66 -13.68
C LYS A 733 28.44 9.53 -12.21
N GLY A 734 28.97 8.38 -11.81
CA GLY A 734 29.50 8.10 -10.48
C GLY A 734 30.93 7.58 -10.57
N GLU A 735 31.65 7.56 -9.45
CA GLU A 735 33.00 7.02 -9.37
C GLU A 735 33.03 5.81 -8.44
N ILE A 736 33.73 4.75 -8.85
CA ILE A 736 33.84 3.52 -8.07
C ILE A 736 35.01 3.65 -7.09
N SER A 737 34.73 3.50 -5.80
CA SER A 737 35.71 3.60 -4.71
C SER A 737 36.54 2.32 -4.50
N ASN A 738 36.00 1.15 -4.87
CA ASN A 738 36.67 -0.15 -4.74
C ASN A 738 36.44 -0.99 -6.00
N ASN A 739 37.53 -1.43 -6.64
CA ASN A 739 37.50 -2.26 -7.86
C ASN A 739 37.75 -3.76 -7.60
N GLU A 740 38.00 -4.16 -6.35
CA GLU A 740 38.36 -5.55 -6.03
C GLU A 740 37.14 -6.42 -5.67
N THR A 741 36.04 -5.79 -5.27
CA THR A 741 34.82 -6.46 -4.82
C THR A 741 33.58 -6.01 -5.59
N VAL A 742 32.58 -6.88 -5.65
CA VAL A 742 31.28 -6.65 -6.30
C VAL A 742 30.17 -7.18 -5.41
N LEU A 743 29.01 -6.52 -5.44
CA LEU A 743 27.79 -7.03 -4.82
C LEU A 743 27.16 -8.06 -5.75
N VAL A 744 26.93 -9.26 -5.22
CA VAL A 744 26.34 -10.40 -5.93
C VAL A 744 24.99 -10.71 -5.30
N ASP A 745 23.94 -10.69 -6.10
CA ASP A 745 22.63 -11.21 -5.69
C ASP A 745 22.69 -12.74 -5.67
N VAL A 746 22.52 -13.31 -4.47
CA VAL A 746 22.54 -14.77 -4.27
C VAL A 746 21.17 -15.42 -4.42
N GLY A 747 20.13 -14.65 -4.77
CA GLY A 747 18.73 -15.03 -4.72
C GLY A 747 18.13 -14.81 -3.32
N THR A 748 16.80 -14.70 -3.23
CA THR A 748 16.02 -14.35 -2.02
C THR A 748 16.09 -12.89 -1.55
N GLY A 749 16.65 -11.99 -2.36
CA GLY A 749 16.66 -10.54 -2.08
C GLY A 749 17.83 -10.06 -1.23
N PHE A 750 18.83 -10.92 -1.00
CA PHE A 750 20.07 -10.58 -0.29
C PHE A 750 21.22 -10.36 -1.26
N LEU A 751 21.96 -9.26 -1.05
CA LEU A 751 23.19 -8.93 -1.76
C LEU A 751 24.38 -9.27 -0.87
N ILE A 752 25.34 -10.02 -1.40
CA ILE A 752 26.57 -10.40 -0.70
C ILE A 752 27.77 -9.81 -1.44
N GLU A 753 28.67 -9.16 -0.71
CA GLU A 753 29.94 -8.69 -1.25
C GLU A 753 30.88 -9.87 -1.52
N LYS A 754 31.38 -9.99 -2.75
CA LYS A 754 32.32 -11.03 -3.18
C LYS A 754 33.49 -10.42 -3.95
N LYS A 755 34.68 -11.01 -3.80
CA LYS A 755 35.83 -10.70 -4.67
C LYS A 755 35.53 -11.11 -6.12
N LEU A 756 36.11 -10.41 -7.10
CA LEU A 756 35.85 -10.64 -8.54
C LEU A 756 35.95 -12.12 -8.96
N LYS A 757 36.99 -12.84 -8.52
CA LYS A 757 37.16 -14.27 -8.83
C LYS A 757 36.01 -15.13 -8.26
N ALA A 758 35.65 -14.92 -7.00
CA ALA A 758 34.56 -15.67 -6.37
C ALA A 758 33.18 -15.32 -6.94
N ALA A 759 33.00 -14.10 -7.44
CA ALA A 759 31.79 -13.69 -8.14
C ALA A 759 31.68 -14.34 -9.54
N ARG A 760 32.81 -14.46 -10.26
CA ARG A 760 32.90 -15.16 -11.54
C ARG A 760 32.50 -16.63 -11.39
N ASP A 761 33.16 -17.33 -10.46
CA ASP A 761 32.92 -18.76 -10.20
C ASP A 761 31.43 -18.99 -9.86
N PHE A 762 30.84 -18.13 -9.03
CA PHE A 762 29.42 -18.20 -8.66
C PHE A 762 28.46 -18.08 -9.86
N TYR A 763 28.67 -17.08 -10.72
CA TYR A 763 27.79 -16.88 -11.88
C TYR A 763 27.99 -17.94 -12.97
N GLU A 764 29.21 -18.45 -13.13
CA GLU A 764 29.53 -19.55 -14.03
C GLU A 764 28.84 -20.84 -13.59
N ASP A 765 28.94 -21.21 -12.32
CA ASP A 765 28.26 -22.37 -11.74
C ASP A 765 26.73 -22.28 -11.89
N LYS A 766 26.15 -21.10 -11.61
CA LYS A 766 24.69 -20.88 -11.75
C LYS A 766 24.24 -20.94 -13.21
N SER A 767 24.98 -20.34 -14.13
CA SER A 767 24.68 -20.39 -15.57
C SER A 767 24.75 -21.82 -16.11
N ASN A 768 25.75 -22.59 -15.69
CA ASN A 768 25.94 -23.98 -16.11
C ASN A 768 24.87 -24.91 -15.51
N GLY A 769 24.51 -24.72 -14.24
CA GLY A 769 23.40 -25.46 -13.61
C GLY A 769 22.07 -25.22 -14.33
N LEU A 770 21.77 -23.96 -14.66
CA LEU A 770 20.57 -23.61 -15.44
C LEU A 770 20.61 -24.16 -16.87
N ALA A 771 21.79 -24.23 -17.50
CA ALA A 771 21.94 -24.83 -18.82
C ALA A 771 21.56 -26.32 -18.84
N SER A 772 21.95 -27.06 -17.80
CA SER A 772 21.58 -28.47 -17.66
C SER A 772 20.06 -28.63 -17.51
N ASN A 773 19.45 -27.84 -16.61
CA ASN A 773 18.02 -27.90 -16.34
C ASN A 773 17.19 -27.52 -17.59
N LEU A 774 17.63 -26.51 -18.35
CA LEU A 774 16.96 -26.11 -19.59
C LEU A 774 16.99 -27.23 -20.65
N LYS A 775 18.11 -27.95 -20.76
CA LYS A 775 18.25 -29.07 -21.70
C LYS A 775 17.34 -30.25 -21.33
N GLU A 776 17.21 -30.54 -20.04
CA GLU A 776 16.28 -31.57 -19.55
C GLU A 776 14.83 -31.16 -19.80
N LEU A 777 14.47 -29.90 -19.52
CA LEU A 777 13.13 -29.37 -19.72
C LEU A 777 12.74 -29.33 -21.20
N GLU A 778 13.67 -28.95 -22.08
CA GLU A 778 13.46 -28.96 -23.54
C GLU A 778 13.10 -30.38 -24.04
N ALA A 779 13.79 -31.41 -23.56
CA ALA A 779 13.47 -32.79 -23.90
C ALA A 779 12.08 -33.23 -23.43
N ILE A 780 11.63 -32.75 -22.26
CA ILE A 780 10.29 -33.03 -21.72
C ILE A 780 9.21 -32.32 -22.55
N VAL A 781 9.42 -31.04 -22.88
CA VAL A 781 8.51 -30.23 -23.71
C VAL A 781 8.33 -30.87 -25.09
N GLN A 782 9.43 -31.27 -25.75
CA GLN A 782 9.36 -31.94 -27.06
C GLN A 782 8.59 -33.27 -27.00
N ARG A 783 8.77 -34.05 -25.92
CA ARG A 783 8.03 -35.30 -25.71
C ARG A 783 6.54 -35.05 -25.52
N LYS A 784 6.17 -34.05 -24.70
CA LYS A 784 4.77 -33.69 -24.47
C LYS A 784 4.10 -33.12 -25.72
N GLN A 785 4.80 -32.32 -26.53
CA GLN A 785 4.33 -31.87 -27.84
C GLN A 785 4.12 -33.03 -28.84
N ALA A 786 4.93 -34.08 -28.77
CA ALA A 786 4.70 -35.28 -29.57
C ALA A 786 3.43 -36.03 -29.11
N ASN A 787 3.22 -36.12 -27.79
CA ASN A 787 2.02 -36.74 -27.21
C ASN A 787 0.73 -36.01 -27.60
N VAL A 788 0.71 -34.68 -27.53
CA VAL A 788 -0.46 -33.86 -27.96
C VAL A 788 -0.80 -34.16 -29.42
N ARG A 789 0.20 -34.15 -30.31
CA ARG A 789 0.01 -34.44 -31.74
C ARG A 789 -0.54 -35.85 -31.99
N ALA A 790 -0.08 -36.84 -31.25
CA ALA A 790 -0.60 -38.22 -31.35
C ALA A 790 -2.07 -38.30 -30.90
N VAL A 791 -2.45 -37.63 -29.81
CA VAL A 791 -3.84 -37.57 -29.33
C VAL A 791 -4.74 -36.86 -30.34
N GLU A 792 -4.29 -35.76 -30.94
CA GLU A 792 -5.03 -35.03 -31.97
C GLU A 792 -5.29 -35.87 -33.23
N GLU A 793 -4.31 -36.66 -33.66
CA GLU A 793 -4.44 -37.53 -34.83
C GLU A 793 -5.48 -38.63 -34.60
N VAL A 794 -5.45 -39.30 -33.43
CA VAL A 794 -6.44 -40.32 -33.05
C VAL A 794 -7.83 -39.72 -32.88
N LEU A 795 -7.93 -38.56 -32.23
CA LEU A 795 -9.21 -37.85 -32.06
C LEU A 795 -9.82 -37.48 -33.41
N ARG A 796 -9.02 -36.98 -34.34
CA ARG A 796 -9.45 -36.65 -35.71
C ARG A 796 -9.94 -37.88 -36.46
N HIS A 797 -9.21 -39.00 -36.40
CA HIS A 797 -9.62 -40.25 -37.03
C HIS A 797 -10.96 -40.77 -36.47
N LYS A 798 -11.18 -40.70 -35.16
CA LYS A 798 -12.44 -41.15 -34.54
C LYS A 798 -13.62 -40.25 -34.86
N ILE A 799 -13.43 -38.93 -34.92
CA ILE A 799 -14.48 -37.98 -35.34
C ILE A 799 -14.88 -38.22 -36.79
N MET A 800 -13.92 -38.44 -37.69
CA MET A 800 -14.20 -38.73 -39.10
C MET A 800 -14.94 -40.07 -39.28
N ALA A 801 -14.59 -41.10 -38.50
CA ALA A 801 -15.30 -42.39 -38.51
C ALA A 801 -16.74 -42.28 -37.99
N ALA A 802 -16.97 -41.45 -36.96
CA ALA A 802 -18.31 -41.19 -36.41
C ALA A 802 -19.21 -40.38 -37.38
N GLN A 803 -18.63 -39.47 -38.15
CA GLN A 803 -19.36 -38.71 -39.18
C GLN A 803 -19.70 -39.56 -40.42
N ALA A 804 -18.86 -40.52 -40.78
CA ALA A 804 -19.11 -41.45 -41.89
C ALA A 804 -20.18 -42.52 -41.59
N SER A 805 -20.56 -42.70 -40.33
CA SER A 805 -21.53 -43.71 -39.87
C SER A 805 -22.92 -43.15 -39.54
N GLN A 806 -23.15 -41.84 -39.73
CA GLN A 806 -24.50 -41.25 -39.65
C GLN A 806 -25.24 -41.43 -40.98
N PRO A 807 -26.44 -42.04 -41.00
CA PRO A 807 -27.23 -42.16 -42.24
C PRO A 807 -27.69 -40.77 -42.70
N GLN A 808 -27.44 -40.44 -43.97
CA GLN A 808 -27.99 -39.26 -44.62
C GLN A 808 -29.51 -39.41 -44.72
N GLU A 809 -30.26 -38.74 -43.83
CA GLU A 809 -31.70 -38.55 -44.00
C GLU A 809 -31.94 -37.56 -45.15
N ALA A 810 -32.63 -38.06 -46.18
CA ALA A 810 -33.14 -37.34 -47.34
C ALA A 810 -34.64 -37.06 -47.19
#